data_AF-A0AAD5LBS1-F1
#
_entry.id   AF-A0AAD5LBS1-F1
#
_cell.length_a   1.000
_cell.length_b   1.000
_cell.length_c   1.000
_cell.angle_alpha   90.00
_cell.angle_beta   90.00
_cell.angle_gamma   90.00
#
_symmetry.space_group_name_H-M   'P 1'
#
loop_
_entity.id
_entity.type
_entity.pdbx_description
1 polymer ?
#
loop_
_entity_poly.entity_id
_entity_poly.type
_entity_poly.pdbx_seq_one_letter_code
_entity_poly.pdbx_strand_id
1 'polypeptide(L)'
;MRPTGRKHGDRKRRKRTLFNGSAKQVLENYFHQQPKPSLKEITLLAKAVRMNEEVVRVWFGNRRFKEKKKRPPSKTAVRQTRSASRAPAPDADASMEHTEDQSSLVAGTSEMIDSNDEVSYDLPRLVSVTSLADNEMDTGSSSDADDMPQIVPRHLSNLIAAQSECASSEAPGLLRNANSGGHLSRRPSTDGQIRIAETMCDSSTHIGNCNGLDLYAVAFQKSDHPFSTIERYVYGQPDGLPEHKTIVIYGADRTNQTKFIDAMLNYIFNVEHKDEFRFQLNQHETNSIQIYTVHHAQGFRIPFTITIVCIPLYDADGDSELFHHQQTAQTFHEYLKNKDGIQGLDMICNIVNEASPNQQSFLSIFGNDVEGIVSSWEPNDCTDGTRVWHLNMQHLFASLTRKKTRSLVLTMHVLEERKQMEAAVKGLQRLVKIGGSKIEEIDKAKQMIVFCQMQIDSNDELDENVESTRKVELPAGQYVNNCDYCHVTCHDSFVESLVLKYEEDGSPSSDLLETTATGFCSSCPEKCNLNMHSNQPYRWVPVKEETAGRPNRVLQDRRRETDIKWNEIKSKGRDLVKQLQKELKENGLAMLEHFQATWRCIQRINKIGLRRNSFLNRLVFDCLFDAEQQLKLLGLDDGLESLRHST
;
A
#
# COMPACT_ATOMS: atom_id res chain seq x y z
N MET A 1 -34.25 46.18 -9.83
CA MET A 1 -34.19 45.05 -10.79
C MET A 1 -34.48 43.73 -10.06
N ARG A 2 -34.97 42.71 -10.77
CA ARG A 2 -35.00 41.28 -10.33
C ARG A 2 -33.57 40.67 -10.45
N PRO A 3 -33.22 39.47 -9.91
CA PRO A 3 -34.10 38.30 -9.76
C PRO A 3 -34.02 37.43 -8.49
N THR A 4 -35.20 36.90 -8.16
CA THR A 4 -35.53 35.59 -7.57
C THR A 4 -34.42 34.63 -7.08
N GLY A 5 -34.51 34.28 -5.79
CA GLY A 5 -34.75 32.92 -5.30
C GLY A 5 -33.88 31.74 -5.77
N ARG A 6 -33.14 31.12 -4.84
CA ARG A 6 -32.74 29.71 -4.91
C ARG A 6 -33.44 28.91 -3.80
N LYS A 7 -34.09 27.80 -4.18
CA LYS A 7 -34.72 26.86 -3.25
C LYS A 7 -33.65 26.27 -2.33
N HIS A 8 -33.91 26.18 -1.02
CA HIS A 8 -33.15 25.28 -0.15
C HIS A 8 -33.55 23.85 -0.49
N GLY A 9 -32.84 23.24 -1.44
CA GLY A 9 -33.02 21.83 -1.79
C GLY A 9 -32.64 20.92 -0.64
N ASP A 10 -33.25 19.73 -0.60
CA ASP A 10 -33.06 18.75 0.47
C ASP A 10 -31.60 18.51 0.81
N ARG A 11 -31.21 18.95 2.01
CA ARG A 11 -29.87 18.74 2.54
C ARG A 11 -29.79 17.30 3.06
N LYS A 12 -29.77 16.34 2.13
CA LYS A 12 -29.71 14.87 2.35
C LYS A 12 -29.01 14.57 3.67
N ARG A 13 -29.76 14.06 4.65
CA ARG A 13 -29.21 13.67 5.97
C ARG A 13 -27.97 12.82 5.73
N ARG A 14 -26.79 13.33 6.11
CA ARG A 14 -25.50 12.67 5.84
C ARG A 14 -25.58 11.22 6.36
N LYS A 15 -25.35 10.24 5.48
CA LYS A 15 -25.35 8.81 5.87
C LYS A 15 -24.41 8.64 7.06
N ARG A 16 -24.89 7.96 8.11
CA ARG A 16 -24.15 7.79 9.36
C ARG A 16 -22.90 6.96 9.11
N THR A 17 -21.72 7.56 9.17
CA THR A 17 -20.46 6.84 8.99
C THR A 17 -20.31 5.81 10.10
N LEU A 18 -20.33 4.53 9.74
CA LEU A 18 -20.05 3.43 10.66
C LEU A 18 -18.53 3.24 10.72
N PHE A 19 -18.00 3.08 11.93
CA PHE A 19 -16.61 2.70 12.15
C PHE A 19 -16.55 1.18 12.22
N ASN A 20 -15.71 0.55 11.40
CA ASN A 20 -15.42 -0.88 11.56
C ASN A 20 -14.57 -1.10 12.84
N GLY A 21 -14.45 -2.36 13.28
CA GLY A 21 -13.74 -2.69 14.52
C GLY A 21 -12.29 -2.19 14.53
N SER A 22 -11.57 -2.43 13.42
CA SER A 22 -10.16 -2.01 13.25
C SER A 22 -9.98 -0.49 13.34
N ALA A 23 -10.73 0.31 12.58
CA ALA A 23 -10.64 1.77 12.61
C ALA A 23 -10.96 2.33 13.99
N LYS A 24 -11.97 1.75 14.69
CA LYS A 24 -12.27 2.13 16.08
C LYS A 24 -11.09 1.81 17.00
N GLN A 25 -10.46 0.65 16.87
CA GLN A 25 -9.35 0.22 17.75
C GLN A 25 -8.10 1.08 17.53
N VAL A 26 -7.74 1.41 16.29
CA VAL A 26 -6.64 2.34 15.98
C VAL A 26 -6.89 3.72 16.61
N LEU A 27 -8.11 4.26 16.49
CA LEU A 27 -8.47 5.56 17.05
C LEU A 27 -8.54 5.57 18.58
N GLU A 28 -9.03 4.51 19.22
CA GLU A 28 -9.00 4.36 20.68
C GLU A 28 -7.56 4.24 21.20
N ASN A 29 -6.71 3.43 20.56
CA ASN A 29 -5.30 3.28 20.94
C ASN A 29 -4.54 4.61 20.87
N TYR A 30 -4.71 5.38 19.79
CA TYR A 30 -4.12 6.73 19.68
C TYR A 30 -4.74 7.70 20.69
N PHE A 31 -6.05 7.63 20.95
CA PHE A 31 -6.72 8.48 21.94
C PHE A 31 -6.14 8.34 23.34
N HIS A 32 -5.75 7.12 23.75
CA HIS A 32 -5.10 6.87 25.04
C HIS A 32 -3.70 7.50 25.15
N GLN A 33 -3.00 7.69 24.03
CA GLN A 33 -1.69 8.37 23.99
C GLN A 33 -1.85 9.89 23.90
N GLN A 34 -2.72 10.37 23.01
CA GLN A 34 -2.91 11.80 22.74
C GLN A 34 -4.38 12.15 22.46
N PRO A 35 -5.18 12.52 23.49
CA PRO A 35 -6.59 12.90 23.34
C PRO A 35 -6.85 14.17 22.49
N LYS A 36 -5.80 14.91 22.13
CA LYS A 36 -5.83 16.15 21.34
C LYS A 36 -4.79 16.05 20.19
N PRO A 37 -5.07 15.31 19.12
CA PRO A 37 -4.17 15.28 17.96
C PRO A 37 -4.11 16.64 17.25
N SER A 38 -2.97 16.96 16.67
CA SER A 38 -2.79 18.11 15.77
C SER A 38 -3.45 17.87 14.40
N LEU A 39 -3.52 18.91 13.57
CA LEU A 39 -4.07 18.76 12.21
C LEU A 39 -3.26 17.75 11.37
N LYS A 40 -1.92 17.76 11.47
CA LYS A 40 -1.06 16.81 10.76
C LYS A 40 -1.32 15.37 11.19
N GLU A 41 -1.52 15.14 12.49
CA GLU A 41 -1.83 13.82 13.03
C GLU A 41 -3.25 13.36 12.64
N ILE A 42 -4.22 14.28 12.56
CA ILE A 42 -5.57 13.98 12.04
C ILE A 42 -5.50 13.53 10.58
N THR A 43 -4.71 14.20 9.74
CA THR A 43 -4.44 13.76 8.35
C THR A 43 -3.81 12.38 8.29
N LEU A 44 -2.80 12.10 9.12
CA LEU A 44 -2.14 10.78 9.17
C LEU A 44 -3.09 9.67 9.65
N LEU A 45 -3.86 9.92 10.71
CA LEU A 45 -4.85 8.98 11.23
C LEU A 45 -5.98 8.73 10.23
N ALA A 46 -6.46 9.77 9.54
CA ALA A 46 -7.48 9.67 8.50
C ALA A 46 -7.04 8.77 7.34
N LYS A 47 -5.79 8.92 6.88
CA LYS A 47 -5.16 8.02 5.91
C LYS A 47 -5.07 6.58 6.47
N ALA A 48 -4.56 6.41 7.69
CA ALA A 48 -4.38 5.10 8.32
C ALA A 48 -5.69 4.31 8.50
N VAL A 49 -6.79 4.96 8.90
CA VAL A 49 -8.11 4.30 9.04
C VAL A 49 -8.97 4.33 7.77
N ARG A 50 -8.45 4.90 6.66
CA ARG A 50 -9.16 5.10 5.38
C ARG A 50 -10.52 5.82 5.54
N MET A 51 -10.53 6.89 6.34
CA MET A 51 -11.71 7.75 6.57
C MET A 51 -11.40 9.21 6.26
N ASN A 52 -12.43 10.03 6.03
CA ASN A 52 -12.24 11.46 5.82
C ASN A 52 -11.76 12.16 7.11
N GLU A 53 -10.87 13.14 6.99
CA GLU A 53 -10.29 13.89 8.11
C GLU A 53 -11.34 14.49 9.06
N GLU A 54 -12.43 15.02 8.50
CA GLU A 54 -13.54 15.58 9.28
C GLU A 54 -14.23 14.52 10.15
N VAL A 55 -14.30 13.27 9.68
CA VAL A 55 -14.87 12.14 10.43
C VAL A 55 -13.97 11.78 11.61
N VAL A 56 -12.64 11.76 11.42
CA VAL A 56 -11.67 11.51 12.49
C VAL A 56 -11.65 12.66 13.50
N ARG A 57 -11.61 13.92 13.03
CA ARG A 57 -11.66 15.12 13.87
C ARG A 57 -12.92 15.16 14.75
N VAL A 58 -14.08 14.84 14.17
CA VAL A 58 -15.36 14.73 14.89
C VAL A 58 -15.38 13.52 15.84
N TRP A 59 -14.75 12.40 15.48
CA TRP A 59 -14.60 11.25 16.38
C TRP A 59 -13.83 11.61 17.65
N PHE A 60 -12.66 12.26 17.54
CA PHE A 60 -11.90 12.72 18.71
C PHE A 60 -12.68 13.74 19.56
N GLY A 61 -13.43 14.64 18.93
CA GLY A 61 -14.34 15.56 19.64
C GLY A 61 -15.40 14.81 20.46
N ASN A 62 -16.09 13.86 19.84
CA ASN A 62 -17.10 13.03 20.49
C ASN A 62 -16.51 12.12 21.58
N ARG A 63 -15.31 11.58 21.38
CA ARG A 63 -14.63 10.69 22.34
C ARG A 63 -14.18 11.44 23.59
N ARG A 64 -13.63 12.65 23.46
CA ARG A 64 -13.38 13.56 24.61
C ARG A 64 -14.66 13.90 25.36
N PHE A 65 -15.77 14.17 24.65
CA PHE A 65 -17.05 14.48 25.29
C PHE A 65 -17.62 13.28 26.07
N LYS A 66 -17.53 12.07 25.52
CA LYS A 66 -17.88 10.82 26.24
C LYS A 66 -17.02 10.60 27.48
N GLU A 67 -15.71 10.85 27.40
CA GLU A 67 -14.83 10.72 28.56
C GLU A 67 -15.15 11.76 29.64
N LYS A 68 -15.39 13.02 29.26
CA LYS A 68 -15.80 14.07 30.21
C LYS A 68 -17.14 13.76 30.90
N LYS A 69 -18.03 12.98 30.27
CA LYS A 69 -19.25 12.44 30.89
C LYS A 69 -19.04 11.20 31.77
N LYS A 70 -17.87 10.54 31.73
CA LYS A 70 -17.53 9.36 32.56
C LYS A 70 -16.79 9.69 33.85
N ARG A 71 -16.21 10.89 33.98
CA ARG A 71 -15.52 11.31 35.21
C ARG A 71 -16.53 11.87 36.23
N PRO A 72 -16.55 11.40 37.49
CA PRO A 72 -17.38 12.01 38.53
C PRO A 72 -16.89 13.43 38.90
N PRO A 73 -17.75 14.29 39.46
CA PRO A 73 -17.38 15.66 39.81
C PRO A 73 -16.51 15.71 41.08
N SER A 74 -15.19 15.78 40.91
CA SER A 74 -14.24 16.06 41.99
C SER A 74 -14.43 17.49 42.54
N LYS A 75 -14.56 17.62 43.86
CA LYS A 75 -14.73 18.89 44.58
C LYS A 75 -13.41 19.68 44.66
N THR A 76 -13.50 21.00 44.93
CA THR A 76 -12.41 21.99 45.18
C THR A 76 -11.36 22.16 44.06
N ALA A 77 -11.35 23.28 43.30
CA ALA A 77 -10.86 24.64 43.64
C ALA A 77 -9.31 24.72 43.69
N VAL A 78 -8.65 25.62 42.94
CA VAL A 78 -8.65 27.09 43.09
C VAL A 78 -9.23 27.86 41.87
N ARG A 79 -9.62 29.13 42.05
CA ARG A 79 -10.25 30.01 41.05
C ARG A 79 -9.59 31.40 40.96
N GLN A 80 -9.18 31.81 39.75
CA GLN A 80 -9.10 33.21 39.33
C GLN A 80 -9.88 33.30 37.98
N THR A 81 -11.15 33.73 37.97
CA THR A 81 -11.66 35.13 37.88
C THR A 81 -11.33 35.80 36.53
N ARG A 82 -12.23 36.58 35.89
CA ARG A 82 -13.40 37.34 36.38
C ARG A 82 -14.61 37.30 35.41
N SER A 83 -15.83 37.40 35.98
CA SER A 83 -17.05 38.13 35.51
C SER A 83 -17.66 37.94 34.09
N ALA A 84 -19.00 37.93 33.89
CA ALA A 84 -20.15 37.85 34.83
C ALA A 84 -21.52 37.59 34.11
N SER A 85 -22.48 36.99 34.83
CA SER A 85 -23.97 37.08 34.69
C SER A 85 -24.64 36.59 33.37
N ARG A 86 -25.91 36.13 33.33
CA ARG A 86 -27.05 36.14 34.28
C ARG A 86 -27.96 34.89 34.08
N ALA A 87 -28.71 34.45 35.11
CA ALA A 87 -29.75 33.38 35.08
C ALA A 87 -31.18 33.99 35.34
N PRO A 88 -32.33 33.28 35.60
CA PRO A 88 -32.62 31.98 36.28
C PRO A 88 -33.33 30.92 35.36
N ALA A 89 -33.71 29.67 35.70
CA ALA A 89 -34.05 28.92 36.95
C ALA A 89 -35.49 29.15 37.49
N PRO A 90 -36.09 28.30 38.38
CA PRO A 90 -35.65 27.05 39.05
C PRO A 90 -36.29 25.76 38.42
N ASP A 91 -36.85 24.66 38.99
CA ASP A 91 -37.33 24.15 40.32
C ASP A 91 -37.18 22.59 40.43
N ALA A 92 -37.57 21.92 41.56
CA ALA A 92 -37.29 20.50 41.85
C ALA A 92 -38.13 19.83 43.01
N ASP A 93 -38.06 18.49 43.16
CA ASP A 93 -38.11 17.64 44.39
C ASP A 93 -37.84 16.14 43.98
N ALA A 94 -37.30 15.15 44.73
CA ALA A 94 -37.22 14.74 46.16
C ALA A 94 -38.29 13.67 46.56
N SER A 95 -38.06 12.60 47.35
CA SER A 95 -36.83 11.98 47.94
C SER A 95 -37.11 10.59 48.59
N MET A 96 -36.07 9.72 48.72
CA MET A 96 -35.82 8.69 49.79
C MET A 96 -36.83 7.50 49.97
N GLU A 97 -36.55 6.28 50.51
CA GLU A 97 -35.37 5.39 50.75
C GLU A 97 -35.90 3.93 51.02
N HIS A 98 -35.31 2.88 51.65
CA HIS A 98 -34.18 2.65 52.60
C HIS A 98 -33.64 1.16 52.53
N THR A 99 -32.86 0.77 53.56
CA THR A 99 -32.09 -0.46 53.96
C THR A 99 -32.87 -1.78 54.31
N GLU A 100 -32.37 -2.97 54.76
CA GLU A 100 -31.11 -3.79 54.95
C GLU A 100 -31.54 -5.22 55.49
N ASP A 101 -30.75 -6.31 55.73
CA ASP A 101 -29.56 -6.96 55.12
C ASP A 101 -29.23 -8.35 55.81
N GLN A 102 -28.33 -9.17 55.23
CA GLN A 102 -27.46 -10.26 55.78
C GLN A 102 -27.97 -11.65 56.35
N SER A 103 -27.46 -12.74 55.73
CA SER A 103 -27.04 -14.06 56.33
C SER A 103 -28.10 -15.11 56.81
N SER A 104 -27.88 -16.44 56.93
CA SER A 104 -26.94 -17.45 56.33
C SER A 104 -27.27 -18.94 56.75
N LEU A 105 -26.56 -19.96 56.18
CA LEU A 105 -26.43 -21.40 56.62
C LEU A 105 -27.63 -22.38 56.37
N VAL A 106 -27.52 -23.73 56.20
CA VAL A 106 -26.39 -24.72 56.07
C VAL A 106 -26.75 -25.98 55.24
N ALA A 107 -25.73 -26.65 54.64
CA ALA A 107 -25.54 -28.10 54.34
C ALA A 107 -26.53 -28.87 53.40
N GLY A 108 -26.11 -29.93 52.66
CA GLY A 108 -24.77 -30.52 52.42
C GLY A 108 -24.80 -31.87 51.67
N THR A 109 -23.61 -32.46 51.36
CA THR A 109 -23.34 -33.76 50.66
C THR A 109 -23.61 -33.82 49.13
N SER A 110 -22.86 -34.53 48.28
CA SER A 110 -21.49 -35.09 48.38
C SER A 110 -20.80 -35.20 47.00
N GLU A 111 -19.46 -35.32 47.01
CA GLU A 111 -18.53 -35.93 46.02
C GLU A 111 -18.81 -35.89 44.49
N MET A 112 -17.84 -35.37 43.72
CA MET A 112 -17.21 -36.08 42.57
C MET A 112 -15.77 -35.59 42.34
N ILE A 113 -15.00 -36.38 41.58
CA ILE A 113 -13.52 -36.45 41.56
C ILE A 113 -12.85 -35.45 40.58
N ASP A 114 -11.60 -35.09 40.89
CA ASP A 114 -10.68 -34.21 40.12
C ASP A 114 -10.07 -34.88 38.87
N SER A 115 -9.77 -34.09 37.84
CA SER A 115 -8.81 -34.40 36.75
C SER A 115 -8.46 -33.10 35.98
N ASN A 116 -7.61 -32.26 36.58
CA ASN A 116 -6.93 -31.17 35.87
C ASN A 116 -5.86 -31.72 34.92
N ASP A 117 -5.67 -31.06 33.76
CA ASP A 117 -4.33 -30.63 33.29
C ASP A 117 -4.47 -29.62 32.13
N GLU A 118 -4.09 -28.36 32.38
CA GLU A 118 -4.10 -27.26 31.39
C GLU A 118 -2.66 -26.87 31.05
N VAL A 119 -2.14 -27.37 29.92
CA VAL A 119 -0.74 -27.14 29.53
C VAL A 119 -0.59 -25.81 28.80
N SER A 120 0.06 -24.86 29.48
CA SER A 120 0.45 -23.54 28.93
C SER A 120 1.42 -23.67 27.75
N TYR A 121 1.17 -22.93 26.67
CA TYR A 121 2.09 -22.77 25.54
C TYR A 121 2.62 -21.33 25.48
N ASP A 122 3.88 -21.14 25.88
CA ASP A 122 4.60 -19.87 25.71
C ASP A 122 4.93 -19.58 24.24
N LEU A 123 4.64 -18.35 23.79
CA LEU A 123 5.05 -17.87 22.47
C LEU A 123 6.51 -17.38 22.48
N PRO A 124 7.38 -17.90 21.59
CA PRO A 124 8.69 -17.30 21.36
C PRO A 124 8.56 -15.85 20.86
N ARG A 125 9.22 -14.91 21.55
CA ARG A 125 9.21 -13.49 21.17
C ARG A 125 10.02 -13.26 19.89
N LEU A 126 9.46 -12.54 18.92
CA LEU A 126 10.24 -11.97 17.82
C LEU A 126 11.30 -11.02 18.38
N VAL A 127 12.56 -11.22 17.96
CA VAL A 127 13.66 -10.28 18.25
C VAL A 127 13.59 -9.13 17.25
N SER A 128 13.43 -7.89 17.74
CA SER A 128 13.45 -6.68 16.91
C SER A 128 14.88 -6.34 16.51
N VAL A 129 15.24 -6.57 15.24
CA VAL A 129 16.56 -6.19 14.70
C VAL A 129 16.57 -4.71 14.32
N THR A 130 16.81 -3.87 15.33
CA THR A 130 16.98 -2.42 15.22
C THR A 130 18.06 -1.97 16.21
N SER A 131 18.95 -1.07 15.78
CA SER A 131 20.12 -0.56 16.54
C SER A 131 21.34 -1.49 16.58
N LEU A 132 22.19 -1.38 15.56
CA LEU A 132 23.64 -1.30 15.75
C LEU A 132 24.13 0.02 15.15
N ALA A 133 24.53 0.92 16.03
CA ALA A 133 25.26 2.14 15.73
C ALA A 133 26.37 2.21 16.78
N ASP A 134 27.56 1.76 16.40
CA ASP A 134 28.67 1.63 17.34
C ASP A 134 29.28 3.01 17.65
N ASN A 135 29.65 3.21 18.91
CA ASN A 135 30.23 4.46 19.39
C ASN A 135 31.71 4.58 18.99
N GLU A 136 32.17 5.82 18.98
CA GLU A 136 33.58 6.17 18.93
C GLU A 136 34.35 5.53 20.10
N MET A 137 35.53 4.96 19.82
CA MET A 137 36.55 4.74 20.84
C MET A 137 37.94 5.00 20.23
N ASP A 138 38.71 5.83 20.91
CA ASP A 138 39.97 6.41 20.43
C ASP A 138 41.18 5.82 21.18
N THR A 139 42.39 6.20 20.77
CA THR A 139 43.73 5.87 21.29
C THR A 139 44.31 4.51 20.86
N GLY A 140 45.57 4.51 20.40
CA GLY A 140 46.28 3.29 19.99
C GLY A 140 47.44 3.52 19.01
N SER A 141 48.41 4.37 19.33
CA SER A 141 49.56 4.63 18.46
C SER A 141 50.68 3.59 18.60
N SER A 142 51.23 3.14 17.47
CA SER A 142 52.61 2.60 17.40
C SER A 142 53.19 2.89 16.02
N SER A 143 54.50 3.09 15.95
CA SER A 143 55.25 3.27 14.71
C SER A 143 55.62 1.92 14.09
N ASP A 144 55.90 1.90 12.79
CA ASP A 144 57.29 1.90 12.30
C ASP A 144 57.31 2.20 10.79
N ALA A 145 58.48 2.50 10.25
CA ALA A 145 58.66 3.00 8.89
C ALA A 145 59.65 2.13 8.10
N ASP A 146 59.47 2.09 6.77
CA ASP A 146 60.52 1.71 5.83
C ASP A 146 60.30 2.41 4.48
N ASP A 147 61.34 2.55 3.67
CA ASP A 147 61.53 3.75 2.83
C ASP A 147 61.73 3.52 1.31
N MET A 148 61.40 4.57 0.53
CA MET A 148 61.80 4.86 -0.88
C MET A 148 61.42 3.88 -2.02
N PRO A 149 61.50 4.30 -3.31
CA PRO A 149 61.57 5.67 -3.85
C PRO A 149 60.45 6.03 -4.87
N GLN A 150 60.28 7.33 -5.11
CA GLN A 150 59.38 7.91 -6.13
C GLN A 150 60.06 8.10 -7.49
N ILE A 151 59.34 7.85 -8.59
CA ILE A 151 59.64 8.43 -9.92
C ILE A 151 58.34 8.93 -10.55
N VAL A 152 58.21 10.26 -10.69
CA VAL A 152 57.07 10.90 -11.34
C VAL A 152 57.57 11.95 -12.36
N PRO A 153 57.20 11.87 -13.65
CA PRO A 153 57.54 12.90 -14.63
C PRO A 153 56.92 14.25 -14.27
N ARG A 154 57.70 15.34 -14.37
CA ARG A 154 57.26 16.70 -14.07
C ARG A 154 56.38 17.27 -15.19
N HIS A 155 55.09 17.54 -14.93
CA HIS A 155 54.30 18.59 -15.60
C HIS A 155 52.91 18.80 -14.92
N LEU A 156 52.86 19.25 -13.65
CA LEU A 156 51.57 19.62 -13.00
C LEU A 156 51.67 20.65 -11.87
N SER A 157 52.61 21.60 -11.93
CA SER A 157 52.96 22.48 -10.79
C SER A 157 52.00 23.65 -10.51
N ASN A 158 51.10 24.00 -11.43
CA ASN A 158 50.47 25.34 -11.47
C ASN A 158 49.09 25.44 -10.78
N LEU A 159 48.72 24.50 -9.90
CA LEU A 159 47.36 24.39 -9.33
C LEU A 159 47.24 24.71 -7.82
N ILE A 160 48.30 25.22 -7.18
CA ILE A 160 48.36 25.44 -5.71
C ILE A 160 48.62 26.92 -5.32
N ALA A 161 49.17 27.74 -6.22
CA ALA A 161 49.60 29.11 -5.91
C ALA A 161 48.49 30.17 -6.08
N ALA A 162 47.46 30.15 -5.21
CA ALA A 162 46.38 31.14 -5.24
C ALA A 162 45.70 31.40 -3.86
N GLN A 163 46.48 31.51 -2.77
CA GLN A 163 45.99 31.97 -1.46
C GLN A 163 47.02 32.87 -0.74
N SER A 164 47.00 34.17 -1.03
CA SER A 164 47.49 35.26 -0.16
C SER A 164 47.05 36.61 -0.73
N GLU A 165 46.98 37.63 0.13
CA GLU A 165 46.79 39.06 -0.17
C GLU A 165 45.44 39.47 -0.85
N CYS A 166 44.81 40.61 -0.54
CA CYS A 166 45.17 41.68 0.39
C CYS A 166 43.92 42.32 1.04
N ALA A 167 44.11 43.23 2.00
CA ALA A 167 43.05 43.96 2.72
C ALA A 167 43.36 45.47 2.85
N SER A 168 42.41 46.26 3.37
CA SER A 168 42.38 47.76 3.46
C SER A 168 42.07 48.48 2.13
N SER A 169 41.39 49.65 2.08
CA SER A 169 40.65 50.44 3.09
C SER A 169 39.60 51.40 2.47
N GLU A 170 38.48 51.58 3.18
CA GLU A 170 37.65 52.81 3.35
C GLU A 170 37.18 53.70 2.16
N ALA A 171 35.88 53.57 1.84
CA ALA A 171 34.85 54.63 1.91
C ALA A 171 34.81 55.76 0.81
N PRO A 172 33.86 56.73 0.83
CA PRO A 172 32.71 56.65 -0.10
C PRO A 172 32.34 57.95 -0.89
N GLY A 173 31.57 57.84 -2.00
CA GLY A 173 31.13 59.04 -2.74
C GLY A 173 30.03 58.92 -3.81
N LEU A 174 28.80 59.31 -3.44
CA LEU A 174 27.75 60.03 -4.20
C LEU A 174 27.18 59.55 -5.57
N LEU A 175 25.88 59.85 -5.74
CA LEU A 175 24.97 59.53 -6.86
C LEU A 175 25.15 60.42 -8.10
N ARG A 176 24.90 59.87 -9.31
CA ARG A 176 24.03 60.53 -10.33
C ARG A 176 23.53 59.59 -11.46
N ASN A 177 22.55 60.08 -12.22
CA ASN A 177 21.60 59.30 -13.03
C ASN A 177 22.01 59.00 -14.49
N ALA A 178 21.72 57.76 -14.91
CA ALA A 178 20.93 57.34 -16.09
C ALA A 178 21.25 57.76 -17.56
N ASN A 179 21.01 56.79 -18.45
CA ASN A 179 20.77 56.84 -19.91
C ASN A 179 21.88 57.44 -20.80
N SER A 180 22.47 56.67 -21.70
CA SER A 180 21.75 56.15 -22.89
C SER A 180 22.50 54.98 -23.56
N GLY A 181 21.87 54.32 -24.53
CA GLY A 181 22.38 53.07 -25.11
C GLY A 181 23.64 53.23 -25.97
N GLY A 182 24.54 52.25 -25.88
CA GLY A 182 25.75 52.16 -26.68
C GLY A 182 26.19 50.71 -26.88
N HIS A 183 26.60 50.37 -28.10
CA HIS A 183 27.09 49.05 -28.50
C HIS A 183 28.44 48.78 -27.80
N LEU A 184 28.43 47.97 -26.74
CA LEU A 184 29.61 47.68 -25.92
C LEU A 184 30.53 46.67 -26.61
N SER A 185 31.52 47.18 -27.34
CA SER A 185 32.65 46.40 -27.84
C SER A 185 33.37 45.71 -26.68
N ARG A 186 33.50 44.36 -26.73
CA ARG A 186 34.29 43.59 -25.76
C ARG A 186 35.71 44.17 -25.67
N ARG A 187 36.22 44.39 -24.44
CA ARG A 187 37.64 44.65 -24.23
C ARG A 187 38.38 43.30 -24.29
N PRO A 188 39.43 43.15 -25.12
CA PRO A 188 40.25 41.94 -25.07
C PRO A 188 41.01 41.88 -23.74
N SER A 189 40.98 40.72 -23.10
CA SER A 189 41.86 40.37 -21.98
C SER A 189 43.30 40.23 -22.48
N THR A 190 44.28 40.45 -21.59
CA THR A 190 45.71 40.46 -21.94
C THR A 190 46.35 39.08 -21.94
N ASP A 191 45.73 38.12 -22.62
CA ASP A 191 46.43 37.06 -23.36
C ASP A 191 45.58 36.61 -24.56
N GLY A 192 46.21 36.34 -25.69
CA GLY A 192 45.61 36.47 -27.04
C GLY A 192 44.64 35.37 -27.49
N GLN A 193 44.13 34.52 -26.60
CA GLN A 193 43.27 33.38 -26.95
C GLN A 193 41.82 33.61 -26.54
N ILE A 194 40.92 33.68 -27.52
CA ILE A 194 39.47 33.62 -27.29
C ILE A 194 39.14 32.25 -26.70
N ARG A 195 38.49 32.26 -25.54
CA ARG A 195 38.11 31.06 -24.80
C ARG A 195 36.94 30.36 -25.48
N ILE A 196 36.94 29.02 -25.49
CA ILE A 196 35.93 28.22 -26.21
C ILE A 196 34.49 28.57 -25.79
N ALA A 197 34.24 28.86 -24.51
CA ALA A 197 32.96 29.37 -24.00
C ALA A 197 32.41 30.57 -24.79
N GLU A 198 33.27 31.55 -25.09
CA GLU A 198 32.88 32.78 -25.78
C GLU A 198 32.63 32.54 -27.27
N THR A 199 33.41 31.65 -27.90
CA THR A 199 33.21 31.22 -29.29
C THR A 199 31.94 30.38 -29.43
N MET A 200 31.60 29.60 -28.40
CA MET A 200 30.38 28.80 -28.37
C MET A 200 29.12 29.68 -28.36
N CYS A 201 29.11 30.82 -27.64
CA CYS A 201 27.99 31.77 -27.67
C CYS A 201 27.65 32.24 -29.09
N ASP A 202 28.66 32.62 -29.87
CA ASP A 202 28.49 33.13 -31.24
C ASP A 202 27.88 32.08 -32.20
N SER A 203 27.95 30.79 -31.83
CA SER A 203 27.41 29.64 -32.58
C SER A 203 26.15 29.00 -31.97
N SER A 204 25.72 29.43 -30.78
CA SER A 204 24.64 28.80 -30.01
C SER A 204 23.35 29.60 -30.06
N THR A 205 22.20 28.92 -30.00
CA THR A 205 20.91 29.59 -29.96
C THR A 205 20.70 30.29 -28.61
N HIS A 206 20.68 31.61 -28.59
CA HIS A 206 20.25 32.40 -27.43
C HIS A 206 18.77 32.13 -27.13
N ILE A 207 18.46 31.67 -25.90
CA ILE A 207 17.12 31.24 -25.47
C ILE A 207 16.46 32.19 -24.46
N GLY A 208 17.20 33.13 -23.86
CA GLY A 208 16.65 34.12 -22.92
C GLY A 208 17.72 34.76 -22.05
N ASN A 209 17.31 35.54 -21.05
CA ASN A 209 18.21 36.09 -20.03
C ASN A 209 17.60 35.83 -18.63
N CYS A 210 18.44 35.50 -17.65
CA CYS A 210 18.04 35.32 -16.25
C CYS A 210 19.02 36.04 -15.33
N ASN A 211 18.51 36.90 -14.43
CA ASN A 211 19.31 37.68 -13.48
C ASN A 211 20.41 38.56 -14.11
N GLY A 212 20.29 38.89 -15.40
CA GLY A 212 21.32 39.60 -16.16
C GLY A 212 22.27 38.69 -16.95
N LEU A 213 22.20 37.37 -16.77
CA LEU A 213 22.98 36.37 -17.52
C LEU A 213 22.25 35.96 -18.80
N ASP A 214 22.89 36.08 -19.96
CA ASP A 214 22.36 35.57 -21.23
C ASP A 214 22.43 34.04 -21.27
N LEU A 215 21.37 33.40 -21.72
CA LEU A 215 21.20 31.94 -21.72
C LEU A 215 21.25 31.40 -23.14
N TYR A 216 22.07 30.37 -23.35
CA TYR A 216 22.30 29.73 -24.65
C TYR A 216 21.98 28.24 -24.58
N ALA A 217 21.23 27.72 -25.55
CA ALA A 217 20.94 26.29 -25.63
C ALA A 217 22.18 25.50 -26.06
N VAL A 218 22.47 24.38 -25.38
CA VAL A 218 23.52 23.46 -25.81
C VAL A 218 23.05 22.69 -27.04
N ALA A 219 23.78 22.85 -28.15
CA ALA A 219 23.48 22.26 -29.47
C ALA A 219 23.77 20.75 -29.54
N PHE A 220 23.12 19.95 -28.69
CA PHE A 220 23.17 18.49 -28.74
C PHE A 220 22.48 17.93 -29.98
N GLN A 221 23.13 16.99 -30.66
CA GLN A 221 22.54 16.17 -31.72
C GLN A 221 21.84 14.97 -31.08
N LYS A 222 20.52 14.84 -31.26
CA LYS A 222 19.76 13.67 -30.82
C LYS A 222 19.95 12.52 -31.80
N SER A 223 20.13 11.30 -31.30
CA SER A 223 20.21 10.10 -32.14
C SER A 223 18.83 9.59 -32.54
N ASP A 224 18.63 9.27 -33.82
CA ASP A 224 17.44 8.56 -34.30
C ASP A 224 17.49 7.08 -33.92
N HIS A 225 16.94 6.73 -32.74
CA HIS A 225 16.72 5.35 -32.31
C HIS A 225 15.23 4.96 -32.39
N PRO A 226 14.89 3.73 -32.83
CA PRO A 226 13.50 3.26 -32.92
C PRO A 226 12.89 2.81 -31.57
N PHE A 227 13.62 2.93 -30.46
CA PHE A 227 13.20 2.48 -29.13
C PHE A 227 12.87 3.67 -28.22
N SER A 228 11.65 3.73 -27.69
CA SER A 228 11.13 4.88 -26.93
C SER A 228 11.63 4.99 -25.48
N THR A 229 12.43 4.04 -24.99
CA THR A 229 12.88 3.96 -23.59
C THR A 229 14.22 4.63 -23.32
N ILE A 230 14.98 4.99 -24.37
CA ILE A 230 16.32 5.60 -24.25
C ILE A 230 16.43 6.76 -25.25
N GLU A 231 16.93 7.90 -24.80
CA GLU A 231 17.23 9.06 -25.67
C GLU A 231 18.71 9.44 -25.53
N ARG A 232 19.49 9.34 -26.61
CA ARG A 232 20.89 9.74 -26.63
C ARG A 232 21.09 11.08 -27.33
N TYR A 233 21.92 11.91 -26.73
CA TYR A 233 22.27 13.27 -27.12
C TYR A 233 23.79 13.37 -27.18
N VAL A 234 24.35 13.80 -28.31
CA VAL A 234 25.81 13.88 -28.53
C VAL A 234 26.22 15.33 -28.82
N TYR A 235 27.30 15.78 -28.16
CA TYR A 235 27.95 17.07 -28.41
C TYR A 235 29.41 16.86 -28.83
N GLY A 236 29.87 17.64 -29.81
CA GLY A 236 31.20 17.50 -30.41
C GLY A 236 31.29 16.32 -31.38
N GLN A 237 32.51 15.84 -31.62
CA GLN A 237 32.83 14.65 -32.41
C GLN A 237 33.96 13.86 -31.72
N PRO A 238 34.07 12.54 -31.90
CA PRO A 238 35.17 11.76 -31.31
C PRO A 238 36.53 12.28 -31.80
N ASP A 239 37.38 12.70 -30.87
CA ASP A 239 38.73 13.23 -31.11
C ASP A 239 39.83 12.15 -31.09
N GLY A 240 39.46 10.91 -30.75
CA GLY A 240 40.37 9.78 -30.64
C GLY A 240 41.09 9.66 -29.30
N LEU A 241 40.76 10.46 -28.30
CA LEU A 241 41.34 10.30 -26.96
C LEU A 241 40.94 8.95 -26.32
N PRO A 242 41.88 8.27 -25.64
CA PRO A 242 41.62 6.97 -25.01
C PRO A 242 40.89 7.09 -23.66
N GLU A 243 40.88 8.26 -23.01
CA GLU A 243 40.18 8.44 -21.75
C GLU A 243 38.72 8.87 -21.98
N HIS A 244 37.83 8.00 -21.54
CA HIS A 244 36.38 8.20 -21.47
C HIS A 244 35.93 7.99 -20.03
N LYS A 245 35.04 8.84 -19.53
CA LYS A 245 34.38 8.67 -18.23
C LYS A 245 32.88 8.45 -18.41
N THR A 246 32.34 7.45 -17.72
CA THR A 246 30.90 7.25 -17.61
C THR A 246 30.43 7.61 -16.21
N ILE A 247 29.38 8.42 -16.10
CA ILE A 247 28.68 8.66 -14.83
C ILE A 247 27.19 8.34 -14.94
N VAL A 248 26.58 7.95 -13.82
CA VAL A 248 25.12 7.80 -13.68
C VAL A 248 24.62 8.88 -12.72
N ILE A 249 23.56 9.58 -13.12
CA ILE A 249 22.84 10.54 -12.29
C ILE A 249 21.50 9.93 -11.88
N TYR A 250 21.19 10.00 -10.59
CA TYR A 250 19.90 9.69 -10.01
C TYR A 250 19.63 10.59 -8.80
N GLY A 251 18.44 10.53 -8.21
CA GLY A 251 18.06 11.40 -7.09
C GLY A 251 17.41 12.70 -7.56
N ALA A 252 16.70 13.36 -6.65
CA ALA A 252 15.86 14.55 -6.90
C ALA A 252 14.85 14.40 -8.06
N ASP A 253 14.17 15.49 -8.40
CA ASP A 253 13.33 15.58 -9.60
C ASP A 253 14.16 15.91 -10.86
N ARG A 254 13.53 15.81 -12.04
CA ARG A 254 14.18 16.11 -13.33
C ARG A 254 14.73 17.54 -13.39
N THR A 255 14.07 18.50 -12.75
CA THR A 255 14.49 19.91 -12.74
C THR A 255 15.84 20.05 -12.04
N ASN A 256 15.98 19.44 -10.87
CA ASN A 256 17.21 19.44 -10.08
C ASN A 256 18.33 18.61 -10.74
N GLN A 257 18.01 17.47 -11.37
CA GLN A 257 18.98 16.75 -12.21
C GLN A 257 19.45 17.62 -13.39
N THR A 258 18.56 18.34 -14.05
CA THR A 258 18.90 19.23 -15.19
C THR A 258 19.83 20.35 -14.74
N LYS A 259 19.51 21.08 -13.66
CA LYS A 259 20.38 22.14 -13.10
C LYS A 259 21.80 21.65 -12.80
N PHE A 260 21.91 20.43 -12.27
CA PHE A 260 23.20 19.81 -11.99
C PHE A 260 24.01 19.53 -13.27
N ILE A 261 23.34 19.07 -14.34
CA ILE A 261 23.97 18.84 -15.65
C ILE A 261 24.31 20.17 -16.32
N ASP A 262 23.48 21.20 -16.21
CA ASP A 262 23.79 22.55 -16.70
C ASP A 262 25.07 23.07 -16.02
N ALA A 263 25.18 22.94 -14.69
CA ALA A 263 26.41 23.29 -13.97
C ALA A 263 27.62 22.48 -14.45
N MET A 264 27.48 21.17 -14.70
CA MET A 264 28.54 20.34 -15.29
C MET A 264 28.95 20.85 -16.69
N LEU A 265 27.99 21.14 -17.57
CA LEU A 265 28.24 21.57 -18.94
C LEU A 265 28.94 22.94 -18.98
N ASN A 266 28.47 23.91 -18.19
CA ASN A 266 29.16 25.20 -18.02
C ASN A 266 30.60 24.99 -17.49
N TYR A 267 30.80 24.05 -16.56
CA TYR A 267 32.16 23.76 -16.08
C TYR A 267 33.05 23.13 -17.17
N ILE A 268 32.52 22.17 -17.94
CA ILE A 268 33.22 21.49 -19.04
C ILE A 268 33.62 22.48 -20.14
N PHE A 269 32.67 23.33 -20.58
CA PHE A 269 32.88 24.35 -21.61
C PHE A 269 33.76 25.53 -21.15
N ASN A 270 34.36 25.44 -19.96
CA ASN A 270 35.29 26.42 -19.40
C ASN A 270 34.63 27.79 -19.12
N VAL A 271 33.33 27.80 -18.80
CA VAL A 271 32.60 28.98 -18.31
C VAL A 271 33.08 29.35 -16.91
N GLU A 272 33.26 30.63 -16.67
CA GLU A 272 33.66 31.22 -15.40
C GLU A 272 32.47 31.79 -14.65
N HIS A 273 32.52 31.76 -13.32
CA HIS A 273 31.44 32.28 -12.46
C HIS A 273 31.13 33.78 -12.70
N LYS A 274 32.11 34.53 -13.24
CA LYS A 274 31.99 35.96 -13.58
C LYS A 274 31.48 36.23 -15.01
N ASP A 275 31.29 35.21 -15.83
CA ASP A 275 30.75 35.41 -17.18
C ASP A 275 29.31 35.91 -17.12
N GLU A 276 28.96 36.82 -18.04
CA GLU A 276 27.61 37.37 -18.21
C GLU A 276 26.70 36.43 -19.02
N PHE A 277 27.08 35.15 -19.19
CA PHE A 277 26.34 34.15 -19.95
C PHE A 277 26.41 32.74 -19.33
N ARG A 278 25.43 31.89 -19.63
CA ARG A 278 25.38 30.46 -19.27
C ARG A 278 24.83 29.61 -20.40
N PHE A 279 25.23 28.34 -20.43
CA PHE A 279 24.62 27.32 -21.27
C PHE A 279 23.57 26.51 -20.50
N GLN A 280 22.50 26.07 -21.16
CA GLN A 280 21.47 25.21 -20.57
C GLN A 280 21.01 24.10 -21.53
N LEU A 281 20.56 22.98 -20.97
CA LEU A 281 19.85 21.93 -21.70
C LEU A 281 18.43 22.36 -22.09
N ASN A 282 18.04 22.01 -23.32
CA ASN A 282 16.63 22.04 -23.70
C ASN A 282 15.90 20.93 -22.93
N GLN A 283 14.98 21.30 -22.03
CA GLN A 283 14.25 20.33 -21.23
C GLN A 283 13.34 19.45 -22.08
N HIS A 284 13.45 18.14 -21.87
CA HIS A 284 12.61 17.13 -22.51
C HIS A 284 11.93 16.29 -21.42
N GLU A 285 10.62 16.51 -21.23
CA GLU A 285 9.79 15.77 -20.28
C GLU A 285 9.50 14.35 -20.80
N THR A 286 10.51 13.48 -20.79
CA THR A 286 10.41 12.10 -21.28
C THR A 286 10.66 11.09 -20.17
N ASN A 287 9.84 10.04 -20.13
CA ASN A 287 9.98 8.92 -19.19
C ASN A 287 11.03 7.89 -19.67
N SER A 288 12.06 8.37 -20.36
CA SER A 288 13.19 7.59 -20.88
C SER A 288 14.43 7.71 -19.99
N ILE A 289 15.43 6.85 -20.23
CA ILE A 289 16.81 7.10 -19.80
C ILE A 289 17.44 8.08 -20.80
N GLN A 290 17.87 9.24 -20.31
CA GLN A 290 18.54 10.25 -21.13
C GLN A 290 20.07 10.09 -21.02
N ILE A 291 20.77 10.12 -22.15
CA ILE A 291 22.21 9.87 -22.23
C ILE A 291 22.90 11.03 -22.95
N TYR A 292 23.62 11.87 -22.22
CA TYR A 292 24.36 13.00 -22.78
C TYR A 292 25.83 12.61 -22.92
N THR A 293 26.36 12.54 -24.15
CA THR A 293 27.78 12.32 -24.41
C THR A 293 28.41 13.60 -24.92
N VAL A 294 29.40 14.11 -24.19
CA VAL A 294 30.18 15.29 -24.55
C VAL A 294 31.58 14.82 -24.91
N HIS A 295 31.89 14.83 -26.20
CA HIS A 295 33.25 14.58 -26.67
C HIS A 295 34.17 15.73 -26.26
N HIS A 296 35.42 15.39 -25.93
CA HIS A 296 36.43 16.39 -25.61
C HIS A 296 36.72 17.30 -26.83
N ALA A 297 37.04 18.57 -26.53
CA ALA A 297 37.46 19.56 -27.50
C ALA A 297 38.51 20.49 -26.88
N GLN A 298 39.47 20.95 -27.69
CA GLN A 298 40.55 21.83 -27.22
C GLN A 298 39.99 23.09 -26.54
N GLY A 299 40.40 23.31 -25.28
CA GLY A 299 39.94 24.44 -24.46
C GLY A 299 38.82 24.10 -23.46
N PHE A 300 38.27 22.89 -23.50
CA PHE A 300 37.45 22.35 -22.40
C PHE A 300 38.28 22.20 -21.11
N ARG A 301 37.60 22.28 -19.96
CA ARG A 301 38.23 22.22 -18.63
C ARG A 301 38.52 20.78 -18.14
N ILE A 302 38.01 19.76 -18.85
CA ILE A 302 38.28 18.34 -18.58
C ILE A 302 39.08 17.72 -19.75
N PRO A 303 40.02 16.79 -19.50
CA PRO A 303 40.89 16.22 -20.53
C PRO A 303 40.36 14.91 -21.15
N PHE A 304 39.06 14.62 -21.04
CA PHE A 304 38.45 13.35 -21.45
C PHE A 304 37.05 13.54 -22.02
N THR A 305 36.59 12.57 -22.83
CA THR A 305 35.17 12.47 -23.22
C THR A 305 34.36 12.02 -22.01
N ILE A 306 33.16 12.57 -21.80
CA ILE A 306 32.25 12.15 -20.72
C ILE A 306 30.87 11.73 -21.25
N THR A 307 30.35 10.60 -20.76
CA THR A 307 28.96 10.17 -20.93
C THR A 307 28.23 10.23 -19.60
N ILE A 308 27.12 10.97 -19.58
CA ILE A 308 26.24 11.18 -18.44
C ILE A 308 24.94 10.40 -18.69
N VAL A 309 24.62 9.44 -17.83
CA VAL A 309 23.39 8.62 -17.91
C VAL A 309 22.42 9.05 -16.83
N CYS A 310 21.33 9.73 -17.22
CA CYS A 310 20.29 10.20 -16.32
C CYS A 310 19.18 9.15 -16.22
N ILE A 311 19.05 8.51 -15.05
CA ILE A 311 18.01 7.50 -14.83
C ILE A 311 16.74 8.20 -14.32
N PRO A 312 15.58 7.99 -14.97
CA PRO A 312 14.33 8.59 -14.51
C PRO A 312 13.95 8.01 -13.15
N LEU A 313 13.67 8.90 -12.20
CA LEU A 313 12.85 8.57 -11.04
C LEU A 313 11.40 8.62 -11.48
N TYR A 314 10.75 7.45 -11.50
CA TYR A 314 9.29 7.38 -11.58
C TYR A 314 8.74 7.67 -10.18
N ASP A 315 7.87 8.67 -10.07
CA ASP A 315 7.08 8.84 -8.86
C ASP A 315 6.22 7.59 -8.66
N ALA A 316 6.31 6.99 -7.47
CA ALA A 316 5.64 5.73 -7.16
C ALA A 316 4.13 5.96 -6.99
N ASP A 317 3.41 5.89 -8.11
CA ASP A 317 1.95 6.06 -8.14
C ASP A 317 1.29 4.99 -7.25
N GLY A 318 0.45 5.47 -6.33
CA GLY A 318 0.44 4.94 -4.95
C GLY A 318 0.03 3.47 -4.78
N ASP A 319 0.70 2.78 -3.84
CA ASP A 319 0.40 1.40 -3.37
C ASP A 319 0.24 0.32 -4.47
N SER A 320 0.67 0.59 -5.71
CA SER A 320 0.35 -0.24 -6.89
C SER A 320 1.56 -1.00 -7.47
N GLU A 321 2.79 -0.50 -7.32
CA GLU A 321 4.01 -1.29 -7.61
C GLU A 321 4.20 -2.39 -6.56
N LEU A 322 4.68 -3.57 -6.98
CA LEU A 322 4.96 -4.69 -6.07
C LEU A 322 6.34 -4.58 -5.41
N PHE A 323 7.24 -3.77 -5.97
CA PHE A 323 8.58 -3.50 -5.44
C PHE A 323 8.92 -2.02 -5.65
N HIS A 324 9.74 -1.42 -4.79
CA HIS A 324 10.17 -0.04 -5.00
C HIS A 324 11.11 0.09 -6.19
N HIS A 325 10.86 1.11 -7.03
CA HIS A 325 11.59 1.38 -8.27
C HIS A 325 11.47 0.22 -9.27
N GLN A 326 10.28 -0.40 -9.36
CA GLN A 326 10.07 -1.57 -10.23
C GLN A 326 10.23 -1.19 -11.71
N GLN A 327 9.57 -0.12 -12.18
CA GLN A 327 9.77 0.36 -13.54
C GLN A 327 11.22 0.83 -13.81
N THR A 328 11.88 1.47 -12.83
CA THR A 328 13.28 1.90 -12.93
C THR A 328 14.22 0.72 -13.15
N ALA A 329 14.09 -0.33 -12.32
CA ALA A 329 14.91 -1.52 -12.41
C ALA A 329 14.74 -2.22 -13.77
N GLN A 330 13.51 -2.32 -14.28
CA GLN A 330 13.24 -2.89 -15.60
C GLN A 330 13.87 -2.06 -16.74
N THR A 331 13.65 -0.73 -16.76
CA THR A 331 14.20 0.16 -17.80
C THR A 331 15.73 0.14 -17.81
N PHE A 332 16.36 0.18 -16.63
CA PHE A 332 17.82 0.15 -16.51
C PHE A 332 18.42 -1.22 -16.86
N HIS A 333 17.73 -2.31 -16.55
CA HIS A 333 18.11 -3.67 -16.95
C HIS A 333 18.07 -3.86 -18.47
N GLU A 334 17.04 -3.36 -19.15
CA GLU A 334 16.96 -3.38 -20.61
C GLU A 334 18.08 -2.53 -21.25
N TYR A 335 18.38 -1.36 -20.69
CA TYR A 335 19.49 -0.52 -21.12
C TYR A 335 20.86 -1.23 -21.00
N LEU A 336 21.18 -1.83 -19.84
CA LEU A 336 22.45 -2.54 -19.64
C LEU A 336 22.56 -3.84 -20.48
N LYS A 337 21.44 -4.39 -20.98
CA LYS A 337 21.42 -5.53 -21.91
C LYS A 337 21.51 -5.12 -23.38
N ASN A 338 21.33 -3.85 -23.72
CA ASN A 338 21.53 -3.37 -25.08
C ASN A 338 23.04 -3.30 -25.41
N LYS A 339 23.41 -3.50 -26.67
CA LYS A 339 24.78 -3.33 -27.18
C LYS A 339 25.30 -1.90 -26.98
N ASP A 340 24.38 -0.94 -27.03
CA ASP A 340 24.66 0.49 -26.83
C ASP A 340 24.63 0.90 -25.34
N GLY A 341 24.47 -0.06 -24.44
CA GLY A 341 24.49 0.10 -22.99
C GLY A 341 25.91 0.28 -22.42
N ILE A 342 26.00 0.87 -21.22
CA ILE A 342 27.29 1.03 -20.53
C ILE A 342 27.77 -0.29 -19.93
N GLN A 343 29.03 -0.63 -20.17
CA GLN A 343 29.67 -1.84 -19.65
C GLN A 343 30.46 -1.59 -18.34
N GLY A 344 30.84 -0.33 -18.11
CA GLY A 344 31.52 0.14 -16.92
C GLY A 344 31.13 1.56 -16.52
N LEU A 345 31.51 1.95 -15.31
CA LEU A 345 31.03 3.18 -14.66
C LEU A 345 32.09 3.76 -13.71
N ASP A 346 32.31 5.08 -13.74
CA ASP A 346 33.33 5.77 -12.94
C ASP A 346 32.76 6.49 -11.72
N MET A 347 31.51 6.97 -11.79
CA MET A 347 30.81 7.57 -10.64
C MET A 347 29.28 7.35 -10.72
N ILE A 348 28.65 7.20 -9.54
CA ILE A 348 27.21 7.33 -9.36
C ILE A 348 26.96 8.60 -8.54
N CYS A 349 26.29 9.58 -9.15
CA CYS A 349 25.92 10.85 -8.55
C CYS A 349 24.48 10.78 -8.01
N ASN A 350 24.33 10.85 -6.69
CA ASN A 350 23.03 11.02 -6.03
C ASN A 350 22.74 12.52 -5.84
N ILE A 351 21.75 13.05 -6.56
CA ILE A 351 21.33 14.45 -6.44
C ILE A 351 20.38 14.57 -5.24
N VAL A 352 20.84 15.23 -4.19
CA VAL A 352 20.07 15.40 -2.95
C VAL A 352 19.06 16.53 -3.10
N ASN A 353 17.83 16.29 -2.68
CA ASN A 353 16.82 17.32 -2.46
C ASN A 353 16.22 17.09 -1.06
N GLU A 354 16.26 18.12 -0.20
CA GLU A 354 15.83 18.10 1.20
C GLU A 354 14.42 17.51 1.40
N ALA A 355 13.54 17.64 0.41
CA ALA A 355 12.17 17.15 0.46
C ALA A 355 12.00 15.63 0.27
N SER A 356 13.06 14.87 -0.05
CA SER A 356 12.95 13.50 -0.60
C SER A 356 13.62 12.40 0.26
N PRO A 357 12.97 11.90 1.34
CA PRO A 357 13.60 10.95 2.27
C PRO A 357 13.89 9.55 1.70
N ASN A 358 13.24 9.15 0.60
CA ASN A 358 13.30 7.76 0.08
C ASN A 358 14.42 7.49 -0.94
N GLN A 359 15.32 8.45 -1.24
CA GLN A 359 16.38 8.30 -2.26
C GLN A 359 17.26 7.04 -2.05
N GLN A 360 17.50 6.62 -0.80
CA GLN A 360 18.38 5.47 -0.50
C GLN A 360 17.86 4.13 -1.06
N SER A 361 16.54 3.99 -1.25
CA SER A 361 15.95 2.76 -1.80
C SER A 361 16.33 2.53 -3.27
N PHE A 362 16.67 3.57 -4.03
CA PHE A 362 17.09 3.46 -5.43
C PHE A 362 18.39 2.63 -5.58
N LEU A 363 19.32 2.74 -4.62
CA LEU A 363 20.60 2.03 -4.65
C LEU A 363 20.48 0.48 -4.60
N SER A 364 19.27 -0.04 -4.40
CA SER A 364 18.92 -1.46 -4.55
C SER A 364 18.87 -1.97 -6.00
N ILE A 365 19.07 -1.11 -7.00
CA ILE A 365 19.27 -1.53 -8.40
C ILE A 365 20.73 -1.89 -8.71
N PHE A 366 21.66 -1.56 -7.82
CA PHE A 366 23.10 -1.72 -8.01
C PHE A 366 23.69 -2.88 -7.20
N GLY A 367 24.80 -3.42 -7.70
CA GLY A 367 25.60 -4.42 -7.02
C GLY A 367 26.72 -3.83 -6.16
N ASN A 368 27.37 -4.68 -5.38
CA ASN A 368 28.56 -4.35 -4.59
C ASN A 368 29.78 -3.98 -5.48
N ASP A 369 29.66 -4.10 -6.81
CA ASP A 369 30.69 -3.70 -7.77
C ASP A 369 30.90 -2.17 -7.83
N VAL A 370 29.90 -1.37 -7.43
CA VAL A 370 29.90 0.09 -7.52
C VAL A 370 29.91 0.84 -6.18
N GLU A 371 30.05 0.15 -5.03
CA GLU A 371 29.99 0.77 -3.70
C GLU A 371 30.92 1.98 -3.53
N GLY A 372 32.21 1.83 -3.87
CA GLY A 372 33.21 2.89 -3.76
C GLY A 372 33.11 4.02 -4.80
N ILE A 373 32.11 4.01 -5.69
CA ILE A 373 31.92 5.05 -6.71
C ILE A 373 30.64 5.88 -6.54
N VAL A 374 29.80 5.59 -5.54
CA VAL A 374 28.67 6.46 -5.16
C VAL A 374 29.18 7.75 -4.51
N SER A 375 28.53 8.88 -4.80
CA SER A 375 28.78 10.20 -4.18
C SER A 375 27.52 11.07 -4.24
N SER A 376 27.21 11.79 -3.17
CA SER A 376 26.06 12.70 -3.10
C SER A 376 26.44 14.12 -3.48
N TRP A 377 25.54 14.84 -4.14
CA TRP A 377 25.74 16.20 -4.65
C TRP A 377 24.48 17.05 -4.55
N GLU A 378 24.65 18.37 -4.54
CA GLU A 378 23.57 19.37 -4.53
C GLU A 378 23.32 19.92 -5.96
N PRO A 379 22.07 20.19 -6.36
CA PRO A 379 21.68 20.58 -7.73
C PRO A 379 21.93 22.07 -8.04
N ASN A 380 23.10 22.59 -7.66
CA ASN A 380 23.42 24.02 -7.65
C ASN A 380 23.13 24.73 -8.98
N ASP A 381 22.35 25.81 -8.90
CA ASP A 381 21.86 26.54 -10.07
C ASP A 381 22.95 27.48 -10.62
N CYS A 382 23.41 27.23 -11.84
CA CYS A 382 24.48 28.04 -12.44
C CYS A 382 24.08 29.51 -12.72
N THR A 383 22.80 29.87 -12.61
CA THR A 383 22.27 31.24 -12.75
C THR A 383 22.05 31.97 -11.42
N ASP A 384 22.39 31.35 -10.28
CA ASP A 384 22.24 31.95 -8.94
C ASP A 384 23.20 33.12 -8.64
N GLY A 385 24.15 33.38 -9.55
CA GLY A 385 25.17 34.43 -9.42
C GLY A 385 26.28 34.12 -8.41
N THR A 386 26.24 32.95 -7.77
CA THR A 386 27.25 32.51 -6.81
C THR A 386 28.41 31.78 -7.50
N ARG A 387 29.47 31.49 -6.72
CA ARG A 387 30.56 30.59 -7.13
C ARG A 387 30.32 29.13 -6.68
N VAL A 388 29.21 28.83 -5.99
CA VAL A 388 29.01 27.52 -5.33
C VAL A 388 28.83 26.40 -6.36
N TRP A 389 28.13 26.65 -7.47
CA TRP A 389 28.07 25.69 -8.59
C TRP A 389 29.47 25.36 -9.14
N HIS A 390 30.31 26.37 -9.38
CA HIS A 390 31.64 26.20 -9.97
C HIS A 390 32.59 25.44 -9.03
N LEU A 391 32.54 25.72 -7.71
CA LEU A 391 33.32 24.98 -6.71
C LEU A 391 32.86 23.52 -6.59
N ASN A 392 31.55 23.26 -6.52
CA ASN A 392 31.05 21.88 -6.45
C ASN A 392 31.40 21.08 -7.72
N MET A 393 31.38 21.72 -8.90
CA MET A 393 31.88 21.08 -10.14
C MET A 393 33.39 20.83 -10.11
N GLN A 394 34.20 21.76 -9.60
CA GLN A 394 35.64 21.55 -9.41
C GLN A 394 35.91 20.35 -8.48
N HIS A 395 35.16 20.21 -7.40
CA HIS A 395 35.24 19.04 -6.51
C HIS A 395 34.76 17.74 -7.20
N LEU A 396 33.71 17.80 -8.01
CA LEU A 396 33.19 16.66 -8.78
C LEU A 396 34.22 16.13 -9.78
N PHE A 397 34.75 16.98 -10.66
CA PHE A 397 35.69 16.54 -11.69
C PHE A 397 37.03 16.11 -11.08
N ALA A 398 37.51 16.79 -10.03
CA ALA A 398 38.67 16.33 -9.28
C ALA A 398 38.44 14.95 -8.61
N SER A 399 37.22 14.65 -8.17
CA SER A 399 36.84 13.33 -7.63
C SER A 399 36.77 12.27 -8.75
N LEU A 400 36.15 12.62 -9.89
CA LEU A 400 35.96 11.74 -11.05
C LEU A 400 37.30 11.28 -11.65
N THR A 401 38.26 12.18 -11.83
CA THR A 401 39.62 11.86 -12.34
C THR A 401 40.36 10.88 -11.43
N ARG A 402 40.06 10.86 -10.12
CA ARG A 402 40.66 9.90 -9.16
C ARG A 402 39.93 8.56 -9.08
N LYS A 403 38.68 8.46 -9.55
CA LYS A 403 37.94 7.19 -9.52
C LYS A 403 38.38 6.28 -10.68
N LYS A 404 38.46 4.98 -10.38
CA LYS A 404 38.70 3.92 -11.37
C LYS A 404 37.37 3.33 -11.80
N THR A 405 37.23 3.11 -13.10
CA THR A 405 36.06 2.47 -13.72
C THR A 405 35.75 1.12 -13.08
N ARG A 406 34.48 0.89 -12.76
CA ARG A 406 33.94 -0.37 -12.24
C ARG A 406 33.17 -1.10 -13.31
N SER A 407 33.27 -2.42 -13.33
CA SER A 407 32.39 -3.28 -14.12
C SER A 407 30.98 -3.31 -13.51
N LEU A 408 29.94 -3.49 -14.33
CA LEU A 408 28.54 -3.58 -13.88
C LEU A 408 28.00 -5.03 -13.81
N VAL A 409 28.85 -6.03 -13.61
CA VAL A 409 28.47 -7.46 -13.64
C VAL A 409 27.63 -7.89 -12.42
N LEU A 410 27.92 -7.42 -11.21
CA LEU A 410 27.05 -7.69 -10.05
C LEU A 410 25.78 -6.85 -10.12
N THR A 411 25.87 -5.62 -10.63
CA THR A 411 24.71 -4.77 -10.93
C THR A 411 23.74 -5.46 -11.92
N MET A 412 24.25 -6.06 -13.01
CA MET A 412 23.46 -6.86 -13.95
C MET A 412 22.79 -8.06 -13.24
N HIS A 413 23.53 -8.78 -12.39
CA HIS A 413 22.96 -9.91 -11.64
C HIS A 413 21.87 -9.45 -10.65
N VAL A 414 22.02 -8.32 -9.95
CA VAL A 414 20.96 -7.76 -9.08
C VAL A 414 19.67 -7.52 -9.86
N LEU A 415 19.77 -6.96 -11.06
CA LEU A 415 18.61 -6.65 -11.91
C LEU A 415 17.93 -7.92 -12.48
N GLU A 416 18.70 -8.97 -12.76
CA GLU A 416 18.17 -10.27 -13.20
C GLU A 416 17.49 -11.02 -12.03
N GLU A 417 18.11 -11.08 -10.86
CA GLU A 417 17.52 -11.67 -9.65
C GLU A 417 16.24 -10.94 -9.23
N ARG A 418 16.20 -9.59 -9.33
CA ARG A 418 14.98 -8.81 -9.11
C ARG A 418 13.88 -9.17 -10.11
N LYS A 419 14.21 -9.30 -11.40
CA LYS A 419 13.26 -9.70 -12.45
C LYS A 419 12.69 -11.11 -12.20
N GLN A 420 13.51 -12.03 -11.72
CA GLN A 420 13.09 -13.39 -11.36
C GLN A 420 12.22 -13.39 -10.09
N MET A 421 12.58 -12.61 -9.07
CA MET A 421 11.77 -12.41 -7.87
C MET A 421 10.41 -11.80 -8.19
N GLU A 422 10.36 -10.82 -9.11
CA GLU A 422 9.11 -10.23 -9.59
C GLU A 422 8.19 -11.25 -10.24
N ALA A 423 8.73 -12.15 -11.08
CA ALA A 423 7.96 -13.23 -11.68
C ALA A 423 7.51 -14.26 -10.62
N ALA A 424 8.38 -14.58 -9.67
CA ALA A 424 8.09 -15.52 -8.59
C ALA A 424 6.93 -15.04 -7.70
N VAL A 425 6.99 -13.80 -7.18
CA VAL A 425 5.94 -13.23 -6.32
C VAL A 425 4.64 -12.99 -7.09
N LYS A 426 4.69 -12.53 -8.36
CA LYS A 426 3.49 -12.41 -9.22
C LYS A 426 2.82 -13.77 -9.48
N GLY A 427 3.57 -14.87 -9.48
CA GLY A 427 3.01 -16.23 -9.48
C GLY A 427 2.40 -16.61 -8.14
N LEU A 428 3.13 -16.37 -7.05
CA LEU A 428 2.70 -16.64 -5.67
C LEU A 428 1.35 -15.97 -5.34
N GLN A 429 1.19 -14.68 -5.66
CA GLN A 429 -0.07 -13.93 -5.49
C GLN A 429 -1.27 -14.59 -6.19
N ARG A 430 -1.08 -15.19 -7.38
CA ARG A 430 -2.15 -15.91 -8.09
C ARG A 430 -2.48 -17.23 -7.38
N LEU A 431 -1.47 -17.99 -6.97
CA LEU A 431 -1.62 -19.29 -6.32
C LEU A 431 -2.26 -19.17 -4.92
N VAL A 432 -1.91 -18.13 -4.15
CA VAL A 432 -2.56 -17.78 -2.88
C VAL A 432 -4.04 -17.47 -3.08
N LYS A 433 -4.39 -16.70 -4.13
CA LYS A 433 -5.79 -16.40 -4.46
C LYS A 433 -6.58 -17.64 -4.88
N ILE A 434 -6.00 -18.48 -5.73
CA ILE A 434 -6.63 -19.74 -6.19
C ILE A 434 -6.81 -20.72 -5.02
N GLY A 435 -5.82 -20.84 -4.15
CA GLY A 435 -5.89 -21.68 -2.95
C GLY A 435 -6.99 -21.24 -2.00
N GLY A 436 -7.08 -19.93 -1.72
CA GLY A 436 -8.15 -19.35 -0.90
C GLY A 436 -9.55 -19.65 -1.44
N SER A 437 -9.79 -19.45 -2.74
CA SER A 437 -11.09 -19.77 -3.36
C SER A 437 -11.41 -21.28 -3.29
N LYS A 438 -10.44 -22.16 -3.53
CA LYS A 438 -10.63 -23.62 -3.39
C LYS A 438 -10.95 -24.03 -1.94
N ILE A 439 -10.33 -23.41 -0.94
CA ILE A 439 -10.65 -23.64 0.48
C ILE A 439 -12.11 -23.24 0.77
N GLU A 440 -12.55 -22.06 0.32
CA GLU A 440 -13.94 -21.65 0.48
C GLU A 440 -14.94 -22.60 -0.22
N GLU A 441 -14.63 -23.08 -1.42
CA GLU A 441 -15.48 -24.02 -2.17
C GLU A 441 -15.56 -25.38 -1.48
N ILE A 442 -14.44 -25.89 -0.95
CA ILE A 442 -14.40 -27.11 -0.13
C ILE A 442 -15.30 -26.96 1.10
N ASP A 443 -15.24 -25.84 1.81
CA ASP A 443 -16.04 -25.65 3.03
C ASP A 443 -17.54 -25.46 2.74
N LYS A 444 -17.89 -24.77 1.65
CA LYS A 444 -19.29 -24.71 1.15
C LYS A 444 -19.80 -26.10 0.78
N ALA A 445 -18.98 -26.93 0.13
CA ALA A 445 -19.34 -28.31 -0.20
C ALA A 445 -19.47 -29.21 1.04
N LYS A 446 -18.57 -29.09 2.03
CA LYS A 446 -18.71 -29.76 3.34
C LYS A 446 -20.02 -29.38 4.05
N GLN A 447 -20.35 -28.09 4.10
CA GLN A 447 -21.61 -27.62 4.71
C GLN A 447 -22.84 -28.22 4.03
N MET A 448 -22.83 -28.33 2.69
CA MET A 448 -23.89 -29.00 1.94
C MET A 448 -23.98 -30.51 2.24
N ILE A 449 -22.84 -31.21 2.39
CA ILE A 449 -22.81 -32.63 2.79
C ILE A 449 -23.42 -32.83 4.18
N VAL A 450 -23.11 -31.93 5.14
CA VAL A 450 -23.69 -31.96 6.50
C VAL A 450 -25.19 -31.67 6.47
N PHE A 451 -25.63 -30.66 5.70
CA PHE A 451 -27.05 -30.38 5.52
C PHE A 451 -27.80 -31.59 4.91
N CYS A 452 -27.25 -32.22 3.88
CA CYS A 452 -27.84 -33.43 3.29
C CYS A 452 -27.86 -34.61 4.28
N GLN A 453 -26.91 -34.70 5.22
CA GLN A 453 -26.93 -35.70 6.29
C GLN A 453 -28.10 -35.40 7.25
N MET A 454 -28.24 -34.18 7.75
CA MET A 454 -29.34 -33.79 8.64
C MET A 454 -30.72 -33.99 8.02
N GLN A 455 -30.89 -33.76 6.70
CA GLN A 455 -32.15 -34.01 6.00
C GLN A 455 -32.49 -35.51 5.84
N ILE A 456 -31.50 -36.40 5.95
CA ILE A 456 -31.72 -37.85 6.01
C ILE A 456 -32.02 -38.25 7.46
N ASP A 457 -31.25 -37.74 8.43
CA ASP A 457 -31.38 -38.12 9.84
C ASP A 457 -32.75 -37.69 10.41
N SER A 458 -33.22 -36.47 10.12
CA SER A 458 -34.57 -36.02 10.49
C SER A 458 -35.70 -36.72 9.70
N ASN A 459 -35.38 -37.46 8.63
CA ASN A 459 -36.34 -38.33 7.97
C ASN A 459 -36.51 -39.67 8.71
N ASP A 460 -35.52 -40.12 9.50
CA ASP A 460 -35.61 -41.34 10.31
C ASP A 460 -36.34 -41.12 11.66
N GLU A 461 -36.34 -39.89 12.20
CA GLU A 461 -37.00 -39.55 13.49
C GLU A 461 -38.54 -39.39 13.41
N LEU A 462 -39.16 -39.60 12.25
CA LEU A 462 -40.59 -39.34 11.98
C LEU A 462 -41.44 -40.62 11.87
N ASP A 463 -41.28 -41.54 12.81
CA ASP A 463 -42.23 -42.56 13.25
C ASP A 463 -42.30 -42.43 14.80
N GLU A 464 -43.41 -42.52 15.53
CA GLU A 464 -44.37 -43.64 15.54
C GLU A 464 -45.86 -43.26 15.55
N ASN A 465 -46.25 -41.98 15.75
CA ASN A 465 -47.65 -41.60 16.00
C ASN A 465 -48.23 -40.59 14.99
N VAL A 466 -48.61 -41.07 13.81
CA VAL A 466 -49.48 -40.34 12.87
C VAL A 466 -50.90 -40.89 12.98
N GLU A 467 -51.82 -40.15 13.61
CA GLU A 467 -53.25 -40.50 13.56
C GLU A 467 -53.75 -40.41 12.11
N SER A 468 -54.06 -41.58 11.52
CA SER A 468 -54.55 -41.68 10.14
C SER A 468 -55.92 -41.02 10.03
N THR A 469 -56.05 -39.98 9.20
CA THR A 469 -57.33 -39.32 8.95
C THR A 469 -57.98 -39.85 7.67
N ARG A 470 -59.31 -40.04 7.70
CA ARG A 470 -60.09 -40.38 6.50
C ARG A 470 -61.01 -39.25 6.10
N LYS A 471 -61.27 -39.12 4.80
CA LYS A 471 -62.30 -38.24 4.26
C LYS A 471 -63.68 -38.80 4.59
N VAL A 472 -64.59 -37.91 5.00
CA VAL A 472 -66.02 -38.16 5.13
C VAL A 472 -66.74 -37.05 4.38
N GLU A 473 -67.41 -37.40 3.29
CA GLU A 473 -68.20 -36.47 2.46
C GLU A 473 -69.28 -35.78 3.32
N LEU A 474 -69.51 -34.50 3.05
CA LEU A 474 -70.51 -33.68 3.73
C LEU A 474 -71.84 -33.68 2.94
N PRO A 475 -72.97 -33.34 3.60
CA PRO A 475 -74.22 -33.05 2.91
C PRO A 475 -74.04 -32.03 1.77
N ALA A 476 -74.69 -32.28 0.63
CA ALA A 476 -74.55 -31.47 -0.57
C ALA A 476 -74.82 -29.97 -0.29
N GLY A 477 -73.82 -29.12 -0.53
CA GLY A 477 -73.85 -27.68 -0.25
C GLY A 477 -73.01 -27.26 0.97
N GLN A 478 -72.50 -28.18 1.78
CA GLN A 478 -71.55 -27.90 2.86
C GLN A 478 -70.09 -28.09 2.38
N TYR A 479 -69.21 -27.21 2.85
CA TYR A 479 -67.77 -27.20 2.56
C TYR A 479 -67.01 -26.75 3.81
N VAL A 480 -65.83 -27.32 4.03
CA VAL A 480 -64.94 -26.98 5.15
C VAL A 480 -63.51 -26.75 4.68
N ASN A 481 -62.75 -25.92 5.40
CA ASN A 481 -61.37 -25.61 5.04
C ASN A 481 -60.41 -26.66 5.61
N ASN A 482 -59.90 -27.51 4.72
CA ASN A 482 -58.97 -28.59 5.03
C ASN A 482 -57.53 -28.16 4.75
N CYS A 483 -56.57 -28.65 5.55
CA CYS A 483 -55.15 -28.58 5.19
C CYS A 483 -54.80 -29.73 4.24
N ASP A 484 -54.32 -29.41 3.03
CA ASP A 484 -53.90 -30.41 2.04
C ASP A 484 -52.55 -31.05 2.37
N TYR A 485 -51.78 -30.47 3.31
CA TYR A 485 -50.52 -31.02 3.81
C TYR A 485 -50.73 -31.90 5.06
N CYS A 486 -51.39 -31.38 6.09
CA CYS A 486 -51.63 -32.10 7.36
C CYS A 486 -52.85 -33.03 7.34
N HIS A 487 -53.68 -33.01 6.29
CA HIS A 487 -54.91 -33.82 6.16
C HIS A 487 -55.85 -33.72 7.38
N VAL A 488 -56.07 -32.49 7.85
CA VAL A 488 -56.97 -32.14 8.97
C VAL A 488 -57.99 -31.09 8.54
N THR A 489 -59.18 -31.13 9.15
CA THR A 489 -60.21 -30.10 9.01
C THR A 489 -59.89 -28.98 10.00
N CYS A 490 -59.57 -27.77 9.53
CA CYS A 490 -59.12 -26.69 10.43
C CYS A 490 -60.22 -25.66 10.72
N HIS A 491 -61.10 -25.33 9.75
CA HIS A 491 -62.23 -24.40 9.98
C HIS A 491 -63.51 -24.84 9.24
N ASP A 492 -64.68 -24.69 9.89
CA ASP A 492 -65.98 -25.21 9.40
C ASP A 492 -66.70 -24.30 8.36
N SER A 493 -66.13 -23.16 7.96
CA SER A 493 -66.66 -22.34 6.87
C SER A 493 -65.57 -21.45 6.23
N PHE A 494 -65.92 -20.87 5.09
CA PHE A 494 -65.05 -20.08 4.21
C PHE A 494 -64.59 -18.77 4.89
N VAL A 495 -63.32 -18.71 5.29
CA VAL A 495 -62.64 -17.43 5.54
C VAL A 495 -62.34 -16.80 4.19
N GLU A 496 -63.27 -16.00 3.68
CA GLU A 496 -63.10 -15.28 2.43
C GLU A 496 -61.83 -14.40 2.49
N SER A 497 -61.04 -14.42 1.42
CA SER A 497 -59.79 -13.67 1.35
C SER A 497 -60.06 -12.16 1.27
N LEU A 498 -60.21 -11.52 2.43
CA LEU A 498 -60.30 -10.06 2.57
C LEU A 498 -58.96 -9.41 2.17
N VAL A 499 -58.82 -9.23 0.86
CA VAL A 499 -57.84 -8.35 0.24
C VAL A 499 -57.98 -6.96 0.87
N LEU A 500 -56.84 -6.39 1.27
CA LEU A 500 -56.67 -5.10 1.92
C LEU A 500 -57.65 -4.02 1.41
N LYS A 501 -58.72 -3.79 2.18
CA LYS A 501 -59.43 -2.51 2.17
C LYS A 501 -58.96 -1.69 3.36
N TYR A 502 -58.16 -0.67 3.06
CA TYR A 502 -57.93 0.42 3.99
C TYR A 502 -59.15 1.32 3.98
N GLU A 503 -59.84 1.42 5.10
CA GLU A 503 -60.66 2.58 5.43
C GLU A 503 -60.15 3.16 6.76
N GLU A 504 -60.36 4.46 6.93
CA GLU A 504 -59.76 5.24 8.02
C GLU A 504 -60.59 5.10 9.33
N ASP A 505 -60.09 5.64 10.45
CA ASP A 505 -60.82 5.77 11.72
C ASP A 505 -61.19 4.49 12.52
N GLY A 506 -60.29 3.51 12.51
CA GLY A 506 -59.83 2.76 13.69
C GLY A 506 -60.79 2.35 14.82
N SER A 507 -61.34 1.13 14.75
CA SER A 507 -61.17 0.09 15.80
C SER A 507 -61.79 -1.27 15.39
N PRO A 508 -61.06 -2.40 15.44
CA PRO A 508 -61.63 -3.73 15.20
C PRO A 508 -62.39 -4.28 16.41
N SER A 509 -63.42 -5.10 16.17
CA SER A 509 -64.09 -5.90 17.20
C SER A 509 -63.19 -7.04 17.70
N SER A 510 -63.40 -7.47 18.95
CA SER A 510 -62.44 -8.27 19.73
C SER A 510 -62.28 -9.74 19.28
N ASP A 511 -63.30 -10.35 18.68
CA ASP A 511 -63.48 -11.81 18.74
C ASP A 511 -63.09 -12.58 17.46
N LEU A 512 -62.24 -11.99 16.59
CA LEU A 512 -61.89 -12.58 15.28
C LEU A 512 -60.44 -12.29 14.80
N LEU A 513 -59.52 -11.95 15.71
CA LEU A 513 -58.21 -11.37 15.36
C LEU A 513 -56.97 -12.23 15.74
N GLU A 514 -57.03 -13.56 15.58
CA GLU A 514 -55.85 -14.44 15.83
C GLU A 514 -55.31 -15.18 14.59
N THR A 515 -56.10 -15.36 13.53
CA THR A 515 -55.75 -16.27 12.40
C THR A 515 -55.07 -15.57 11.21
N THR A 516 -55.10 -14.23 11.13
CA THR A 516 -54.74 -13.50 9.88
C THR A 516 -53.43 -12.71 9.96
N ALA A 517 -52.89 -12.45 11.14
CA ALA A 517 -51.71 -11.59 11.32
C ALA A 517 -50.37 -12.20 10.86
N THR A 518 -50.30 -13.53 10.72
CA THR A 518 -49.05 -14.28 10.49
C THR A 518 -48.96 -14.96 9.12
N GLY A 519 -50.08 -15.17 8.43
CA GLY A 519 -50.16 -15.98 7.19
C GLY A 519 -50.13 -17.50 7.42
N PHE A 520 -50.23 -17.96 8.67
CA PHE A 520 -50.20 -19.37 9.08
C PHE A 520 -51.48 -19.73 9.85
N CYS A 521 -52.06 -20.90 9.59
CA CYS A 521 -53.28 -21.33 10.28
C CYS A 521 -52.99 -21.67 11.76
N SER A 522 -53.82 -21.17 12.67
CA SER A 522 -53.72 -21.45 14.10
C SER A 522 -54.27 -22.82 14.52
N SER A 523 -55.16 -23.41 13.71
CA SER A 523 -55.87 -24.67 14.05
C SER A 523 -55.24 -25.95 13.51
N CYS A 524 -54.22 -25.85 12.65
CA CYS A 524 -53.54 -27.03 12.08
C CYS A 524 -52.21 -27.31 12.82
N PRO A 525 -51.81 -28.57 13.10
CA PRO A 525 -50.69 -28.88 14.00
C PRO A 525 -49.36 -28.21 13.64
N GLU A 526 -48.93 -28.38 12.39
CA GLU A 526 -47.68 -27.81 11.85
C GLU A 526 -47.78 -26.31 11.54
N LYS A 527 -48.86 -25.63 11.96
CA LYS A 527 -49.16 -24.22 11.68
C LYS A 527 -48.95 -23.86 10.20
N CYS A 528 -49.49 -24.70 9.31
CA CYS A 528 -49.26 -24.58 7.87
C CYS A 528 -49.63 -23.19 7.31
N ASN A 529 -48.92 -22.76 6.28
CA ASN A 529 -49.24 -21.52 5.57
C ASN A 529 -50.65 -21.58 4.98
N LEU A 530 -51.42 -20.49 5.03
CA LEU A 530 -52.82 -20.45 4.60
C LEU A 530 -53.01 -20.94 3.15
N ASN A 531 -52.03 -20.75 2.26
CA ASN A 531 -52.08 -21.22 0.87
C ASN A 531 -52.04 -22.76 0.70
N MET A 532 -51.78 -23.53 1.77
CA MET A 532 -51.82 -25.00 1.79
C MET A 532 -53.18 -25.56 2.23
N HIS A 533 -54.24 -24.74 2.17
CA HIS A 533 -55.58 -25.09 2.60
C HIS A 533 -56.60 -24.87 1.48
N SER A 534 -57.57 -25.77 1.39
CA SER A 534 -58.61 -25.77 0.38
C SER A 534 -59.98 -25.97 1.01
N ASN A 535 -60.96 -25.17 0.59
CA ASN A 535 -62.36 -25.37 0.96
C ASN A 535 -62.95 -26.55 0.16
N GLN A 536 -63.33 -27.63 0.83
CA GLN A 536 -63.61 -28.95 0.23
C GLN A 536 -64.93 -29.55 0.75
N PRO A 537 -65.68 -30.32 -0.05
CA PRO A 537 -66.99 -30.88 0.31
C PRO A 537 -66.93 -32.12 1.22
N TYR A 538 -65.76 -32.42 1.78
CA TYR A 538 -65.55 -33.50 2.76
C TYR A 538 -64.76 -32.95 3.94
N ARG A 539 -64.92 -33.57 5.11
CA ARG A 539 -64.06 -33.32 6.28
C ARG A 539 -63.13 -34.49 6.55
N TRP A 540 -61.96 -34.20 7.07
CA TRP A 540 -61.06 -35.19 7.65
C TRP A 540 -61.51 -35.56 9.07
N VAL A 541 -61.58 -36.86 9.34
CA VAL A 541 -61.91 -37.43 10.66
C VAL A 541 -60.80 -38.39 11.08
N PRO A 542 -60.21 -38.28 12.28
CA PRO A 542 -59.19 -39.21 12.76
C PRO A 542 -59.78 -40.62 12.93
N VAL A 543 -59.03 -41.63 12.49
CA VAL A 543 -59.40 -43.03 12.61
C VAL A 543 -58.47 -43.68 13.61
N LYS A 544 -59.04 -44.19 14.70
CA LYS A 544 -58.36 -45.17 15.56
C LYS A 544 -58.36 -46.51 14.86
N GLU A 545 -57.40 -46.70 13.97
CA GLU A 545 -57.16 -47.98 13.30
C GLU A 545 -56.56 -48.98 14.30
N GLU A 546 -57.35 -49.97 14.71
CA GLU A 546 -56.84 -51.20 15.33
C GLU A 546 -56.20 -52.12 14.26
N THR A 547 -55.28 -51.56 13.45
CA THR A 547 -54.56 -52.26 12.39
C THR A 547 -53.10 -52.42 12.80
N ALA A 548 -52.71 -53.62 13.21
CA ALA A 548 -51.36 -53.89 13.69
C ALA A 548 -50.29 -53.67 12.61
N GLY A 549 -49.41 -52.68 12.84
CA GLY A 549 -48.05 -52.67 12.30
C GLY A 549 -47.88 -52.68 10.77
N ARG A 550 -48.70 -51.93 10.02
CA ARG A 550 -48.42 -51.68 8.58
C ARG A 550 -48.27 -50.19 8.27
N PRO A 551 -47.03 -49.72 8.03
CA PRO A 551 -46.77 -48.35 7.60
C PRO A 551 -47.49 -47.97 6.30
N ASN A 552 -47.83 -46.69 6.18
CA ASN A 552 -48.39 -46.12 4.96
C ASN A 552 -47.34 -46.17 3.83
N ARG A 553 -47.52 -47.12 2.89
CA ARG A 553 -46.59 -47.35 1.78
C ARG A 553 -46.30 -46.10 0.96
N VAL A 554 -47.31 -45.26 0.70
CA VAL A 554 -47.14 -44.04 -0.13
C VAL A 554 -46.22 -43.03 0.55
N LEU A 555 -46.27 -42.92 1.88
CA LEU A 555 -45.36 -42.09 2.65
C LEU A 555 -43.95 -42.71 2.71
N GLN A 556 -43.83 -44.02 2.93
CA GLN A 556 -42.54 -44.69 2.92
C GLN A 556 -41.83 -44.65 1.55
N ASP A 557 -42.56 -44.86 0.46
CA ASP A 557 -42.01 -44.83 -0.90
C ASP A 557 -41.55 -43.39 -1.23
N ARG A 558 -42.31 -42.36 -0.81
CA ARG A 558 -41.89 -40.96 -0.89
C ARG A 558 -40.67 -40.64 -0.03
N ARG A 559 -40.58 -41.17 1.21
CA ARG A 559 -39.43 -41.02 2.12
C ARG A 559 -38.17 -41.56 1.44
N ARG A 560 -38.20 -42.82 0.99
CA ARG A 560 -37.10 -43.45 0.22
C ARG A 560 -36.72 -42.66 -1.02
N GLU A 561 -37.68 -42.13 -1.77
CA GLU A 561 -37.40 -41.24 -2.90
C GLU A 561 -36.66 -39.97 -2.51
N THR A 562 -36.97 -39.33 -1.39
CA THR A 562 -36.21 -38.18 -0.88
C THR A 562 -34.83 -38.57 -0.36
N ASP A 563 -34.71 -39.72 0.32
CA ASP A 563 -33.45 -40.19 0.89
C ASP A 563 -32.45 -40.59 -0.21
N ILE A 564 -32.93 -41.19 -1.31
CA ILE A 564 -32.14 -41.47 -2.50
C ILE A 564 -31.60 -40.16 -3.10
N LYS A 565 -32.45 -39.14 -3.27
CA LYS A 565 -32.06 -37.82 -3.82
C LYS A 565 -31.04 -37.11 -2.92
N TRP A 566 -31.25 -37.11 -1.60
CA TRP A 566 -30.29 -36.53 -0.65
C TRP A 566 -28.96 -37.30 -0.62
N ASN A 567 -28.97 -38.63 -0.63
CA ASN A 567 -27.74 -39.42 -0.69
C ASN A 567 -27.00 -39.25 -2.02
N GLU A 568 -27.69 -39.06 -3.15
CA GLU A 568 -27.07 -38.75 -4.44
C GLU A 568 -26.36 -37.38 -4.42
N ILE A 569 -27.02 -36.34 -3.91
CA ILE A 569 -26.44 -34.99 -3.74
C ILE A 569 -25.23 -35.04 -2.80
N LYS A 570 -25.37 -35.72 -1.66
CA LYS A 570 -24.32 -35.96 -0.65
C LYS A 570 -23.12 -36.72 -1.21
N SER A 571 -23.33 -37.70 -2.10
CA SER A 571 -22.23 -38.40 -2.79
C SER A 571 -21.51 -37.47 -3.76
N LYS A 572 -22.24 -36.77 -4.63
CA LYS A 572 -21.67 -35.79 -5.57
C LYS A 572 -20.88 -34.70 -4.83
N GLY A 573 -21.37 -34.24 -3.68
CA GLY A 573 -20.67 -33.33 -2.78
C GLY A 573 -19.35 -33.91 -2.25
N ARG A 574 -19.35 -35.17 -1.78
CA ARG A 574 -18.13 -35.86 -1.32
C ARG A 574 -17.09 -36.00 -2.44
N ASP A 575 -17.52 -36.29 -3.65
CA ASP A 575 -16.60 -36.45 -4.79
C ASP A 575 -16.07 -35.10 -5.29
N LEU A 576 -16.88 -34.03 -5.25
CA LEU A 576 -16.42 -32.66 -5.46
C LEU A 576 -15.37 -32.23 -4.42
N VAL A 577 -15.58 -32.54 -3.13
CA VAL A 577 -14.60 -32.26 -2.06
C VAL A 577 -13.27 -32.96 -2.33
N LYS A 578 -13.28 -34.26 -2.71
CA LYS A 578 -12.05 -35.00 -3.06
C LYS A 578 -11.30 -34.32 -4.21
N GLN A 579 -12.01 -33.93 -5.27
CA GLN A 579 -11.42 -33.29 -6.45
C GLN A 579 -10.81 -31.92 -6.09
N LEU A 580 -11.56 -31.07 -5.39
CA LEU A 580 -11.05 -29.76 -4.94
C LEU A 580 -9.86 -29.90 -3.98
N GLN A 581 -9.86 -30.89 -3.08
CA GLN A 581 -8.73 -31.18 -2.19
C GLN A 581 -7.47 -31.59 -2.97
N LYS A 582 -7.62 -32.42 -4.02
CA LYS A 582 -6.52 -32.78 -4.92
C LYS A 582 -5.96 -31.54 -5.62
N GLU A 583 -6.83 -30.76 -6.25
CA GLU A 583 -6.46 -29.54 -6.97
C GLU A 583 -5.91 -28.42 -6.07
N LEU A 584 -6.25 -28.42 -4.78
CA LEU A 584 -5.70 -27.54 -3.76
C LEU A 584 -4.29 -27.98 -3.35
N LYS A 585 -4.05 -29.30 -3.22
CA LYS A 585 -2.70 -29.83 -2.97
C LYS A 585 -1.76 -29.57 -4.15
N GLU A 586 -2.23 -29.74 -5.39
CA GLU A 586 -1.47 -29.39 -6.60
C GLU A 586 -1.13 -27.88 -6.64
N ASN A 587 -2.08 -27.01 -6.28
CA ASN A 587 -1.85 -25.58 -6.12
C ASN A 587 -0.83 -25.26 -5.00
N GLY A 588 -0.86 -26.01 -3.89
CA GLY A 588 0.10 -25.89 -2.78
C GLY A 588 1.53 -26.25 -3.17
N LEU A 589 1.74 -27.30 -3.98
CA LEU A 589 3.06 -27.65 -4.48
C LEU A 589 3.65 -26.55 -5.36
N ALA A 590 2.88 -26.01 -6.31
CA ALA A 590 3.31 -24.87 -7.12
C ALA A 590 3.55 -23.60 -6.26
N MET A 591 2.77 -23.41 -5.20
CA MET A 591 2.97 -22.30 -4.26
C MET A 591 4.31 -22.42 -3.51
N LEU A 592 4.69 -23.64 -3.09
CA LEU A 592 5.97 -23.92 -2.45
C LEU A 592 7.15 -23.66 -3.40
N GLU A 593 7.06 -24.06 -4.67
CA GLU A 593 8.08 -23.76 -5.69
C GLU A 593 8.29 -22.24 -5.85
N HIS A 594 7.19 -21.48 -5.99
CA HIS A 594 7.21 -20.02 -6.08
C HIS A 594 7.74 -19.35 -4.80
N PHE A 595 7.41 -19.88 -3.62
CA PHE A 595 7.92 -19.38 -2.34
C PHE A 595 9.45 -19.60 -2.24
N GLN A 596 9.92 -20.82 -2.50
CA GLN A 596 11.34 -21.14 -2.48
C GLN A 596 12.14 -20.34 -3.52
N ALA A 597 11.60 -20.13 -4.73
CA ALA A 597 12.22 -19.26 -5.74
C ALA A 597 12.36 -17.82 -5.24
N THR A 598 11.31 -17.28 -4.59
CA THR A 598 11.34 -15.96 -3.96
C THR A 598 12.41 -15.87 -2.86
N TRP A 599 12.52 -16.89 -2.00
CA TRP A 599 13.53 -16.93 -0.94
C TRP A 599 14.97 -17.00 -1.47
N ARG A 600 15.22 -17.81 -2.51
CA ARG A 600 16.52 -17.89 -3.20
C ARG A 600 16.95 -16.52 -3.74
N CYS A 601 16.03 -15.79 -4.38
CA CYS A 601 16.30 -14.43 -4.86
C CYS A 601 16.64 -13.47 -3.70
N ILE A 602 15.93 -13.54 -2.57
CA ILE A 602 16.23 -12.74 -1.36
C ILE A 602 17.64 -13.04 -0.84
N GLN A 603 17.97 -14.31 -0.61
CA GLN A 603 19.31 -14.73 -0.15
C GLN A 603 20.40 -14.28 -1.12
N ARG A 604 20.13 -14.38 -2.43
CA ARG A 604 21.08 -14.03 -3.48
C ARG A 604 21.31 -12.53 -3.60
N ILE A 605 20.25 -11.72 -3.64
CA ILE A 605 20.33 -10.25 -3.67
C ILE A 605 21.01 -9.72 -2.39
N ASN A 606 20.71 -10.28 -1.22
CA ASN A 606 21.40 -9.95 0.04
C ASN A 606 22.93 -10.12 -0.01
N LYS A 607 23.43 -11.00 -0.90
CA LYS A 607 24.87 -11.29 -1.08
C LYS A 607 25.55 -10.43 -2.16
N ILE A 608 24.80 -9.88 -3.12
CA ILE A 608 25.38 -9.13 -4.27
C ILE A 608 24.96 -7.67 -4.39
N GLY A 609 23.87 -7.25 -3.75
CA GLY A 609 23.27 -5.92 -3.89
C GLY A 609 23.81 -4.88 -2.91
N LEU A 610 24.15 -3.69 -3.43
CA LEU A 610 24.70 -2.54 -2.71
C LEU A 610 23.78 -2.08 -1.56
N ARG A 611 22.47 -2.09 -1.84
CA ARG A 611 21.44 -2.15 -0.81
C ARG A 611 20.70 -3.47 -0.97
N ARG A 612 20.45 -4.10 0.17
CA ARG A 612 19.80 -5.41 0.34
C ARG A 612 18.29 -5.30 0.02
N ASN A 613 17.44 -5.91 0.84
CA ASN A 613 15.97 -5.93 0.72
C ASN A 613 15.24 -4.55 0.77
N SER A 614 15.92 -3.40 0.59
CA SER A 614 15.29 -2.07 0.60
C SER A 614 14.41 -1.75 -0.63
N PHE A 615 14.30 -2.70 -1.57
CA PHE A 615 13.32 -2.68 -2.66
C PHE A 615 12.03 -3.44 -2.33
N LEU A 616 12.02 -4.26 -1.28
CA LEU A 616 10.83 -4.98 -0.85
C LEU A 616 9.86 -4.01 -0.18
N ASN A 617 8.59 -4.05 -0.60
CA ASN A 617 7.52 -3.30 0.04
C ASN A 617 6.59 -4.24 0.82
N ARG A 618 5.62 -3.66 1.53
CA ARG A 618 4.66 -4.41 2.35
C ARG A 618 3.91 -5.50 1.58
N LEU A 619 3.56 -5.29 0.31
CA LEU A 619 2.76 -6.23 -0.49
C LEU A 619 3.49 -7.55 -0.74
N VAL A 620 4.83 -7.53 -0.77
CA VAL A 620 5.65 -8.75 -0.86
C VAL A 620 5.60 -9.52 0.46
N PHE A 621 5.71 -8.84 1.60
CA PHE A 621 5.65 -9.47 2.92
C PHE A 621 4.26 -10.03 3.24
N ASP A 622 3.19 -9.26 2.96
CA ASP A 622 1.81 -9.71 3.13
C ASP A 622 1.54 -10.95 2.23
N CYS A 623 2.02 -10.96 0.97
CA CYS A 623 1.91 -12.14 0.08
C CYS A 623 2.71 -13.37 0.55
N LEU A 624 3.92 -13.17 1.09
CA LEU A 624 4.73 -14.26 1.63
C LEU A 624 4.07 -14.86 2.87
N PHE A 625 3.49 -14.03 3.73
CA PHE A 625 2.74 -14.48 4.91
C PHE A 625 1.50 -15.29 4.51
N ASP A 626 0.66 -14.78 3.60
CA ASP A 626 -0.53 -15.50 3.14
C ASP A 626 -0.18 -16.86 2.50
N ALA A 627 0.95 -16.94 1.78
CA ALA A 627 1.46 -18.20 1.23
C ALA A 627 1.97 -19.17 2.31
N GLU A 628 2.78 -18.70 3.26
CA GLU A 628 3.25 -19.52 4.39
C GLU A 628 2.07 -20.11 5.18
N GLN A 629 1.02 -19.34 5.42
CA GLN A 629 -0.16 -19.79 6.15
C GLN A 629 -1.00 -20.80 5.36
N GLN A 630 -1.15 -20.65 4.03
CA GLN A 630 -1.81 -21.67 3.21
C GLN A 630 -0.98 -22.96 3.06
N LEU A 631 0.36 -22.87 3.01
CA LEU A 631 1.23 -24.05 2.95
C LEU A 631 1.16 -24.89 4.24
N LYS A 632 1.12 -24.25 5.42
CA LYS A 632 0.90 -24.95 6.71
C LYS A 632 -0.45 -25.64 6.79
N LEU A 633 -1.52 -25.00 6.30
CA LEU A 633 -2.85 -25.62 6.21
C LEU A 633 -2.91 -26.86 5.30
N LEU A 634 -1.86 -27.10 4.49
CA LEU A 634 -1.73 -28.25 3.60
C LEU A 634 -0.66 -29.27 4.05
N GLY A 635 0.04 -29.02 5.17
CA GLY A 635 1.16 -29.84 5.61
C GLY A 635 2.33 -29.85 4.62
N LEU A 636 2.69 -28.67 4.10
CA LEU A 636 3.78 -28.47 3.14
C LEU A 636 4.91 -27.58 3.71
N ASP A 637 4.98 -27.49 5.04
CA ASP A 637 5.84 -26.59 5.81
C ASP A 637 7.25 -27.13 6.14
N ASP A 638 7.50 -28.43 6.01
CA ASP A 638 8.86 -29.01 6.01
C ASP A 638 9.79 -28.28 4.98
N GLY A 639 9.20 -27.93 3.83
CA GLY A 639 9.86 -27.20 2.75
C GLY A 639 10.11 -25.70 3.05
N LEU A 640 9.63 -25.21 4.20
CA LEU A 640 9.83 -23.84 4.69
C LEU A 640 10.84 -23.79 5.84
N GLU A 641 10.88 -24.79 6.73
CA GLU A 641 11.87 -24.83 7.82
C GLU A 641 13.31 -24.97 7.29
N SER A 642 13.49 -25.78 6.24
CA SER A 642 14.78 -25.89 5.52
C SER A 642 15.31 -24.56 4.96
N LEU A 643 14.44 -23.59 4.67
CA LEU A 643 14.82 -22.23 4.25
C LEU A 643 15.26 -21.34 5.42
N ARG A 644 14.73 -21.59 6.62
CA ARG A 644 15.07 -20.86 7.86
C ARG A 644 16.41 -21.29 8.44
N HIS A 645 16.83 -22.54 8.22
CA HIS A 645 18.11 -23.10 8.70
C HIS A 645 19.28 -22.97 7.71
N SER A 646 19.07 -22.34 6.54
CA SER A 646 20.09 -22.16 5.50
C SER A 646 20.55 -20.70 5.32
N THR A 647 20.62 -19.96 6.42
CA THR A 647 21.11 -18.56 6.51
C THR A 647 22.53 -18.47 7.05
#